data_AF-A0A9E1XPW5-F1
#
_entry.id   AF-A0A9E1XPW5-F1
#
_cell.length_a   1.000
_cell.length_b   1.000
_cell.length_c   1.000
_cell.angle_alpha   90.00
_cell.angle_beta   90.00
_cell.angle_gamma   90.00
#
_symmetry.space_group_name_H-M   'P 1'
#
loop_
_entity.id
_entity.type
_entity.pdbx_description
1 polymer ?
#
loop_
_entity_poly.entity_id
_entity_poly.type
_entity_poly.pdbx_seq_one_letter_code
_entity_poly.pdbx_strand_id
1 'polypeptide(L)'
;MQMKVDRYRYMDPMFECVRIVLAQRGEAHSPAYIQGISGMAFRMAGPCPCAPTCSNAMEPKELIERLGYEAEEIKLGNVPKEKLDAAVADTVAKVKDEIRAGRAAIVWHAFTNAEFDVVSGFDDIEKAFIGYGSYKGNDKGPARGPETHLGTCGNICPVVGAILVKGKKGELDAREAELDALLEAIRHGRSPRDRFLAEVATGEIPWRFQNGLACYDAWIRQFALDPAQKVPDGAGNHYPLNVYASVRQAAPEFLRSIAAKYPRGQQELLAAAACFERDAAALHGVQELFGGWGPKRWKKPEPEKARATIALLKEAKGNYAEGIDHLSVALQSVDPERAAQSRAFGRVRRQDGKVWIRDVARLQFDRKRDNTLCGALHQAALKSEHPYSYSDLMGLSGLAFRFRYSNGRTKTGFCPSSAIGEMPDEQKDLARRTGWEMAFEWQEPKEDPDGIRSRIVAAIDAGNPVLCYPPVWNVGLIYGYEDEGRTLLVNDYLSDEFPSRVPLLKMGPMRQTLKTWTQPMPMEEALVETLAQAVKNWRRETHHGGLPGREYWYGKAALDAWIGDLVGYEALPEKDVAGLRGVDGWIYHSLWDARQAAAVFLKEWSLAAPTTQEALSKVIEIYQQEVELLQPLVVAKYDGGKRESYLSAEERKQQIGILRKASDLEERAIAAIEHLVVRTRQNRR
;
A
#
# COMPACT_ATOMS: atom_id res chain seq x y z
N MET A 1 -28.99 -9.62 28.66
CA MET A 1 -29.87 -9.94 27.51
C MET A 1 -29.04 -10.61 26.44
N GLN A 2 -29.52 -11.68 25.78
CA GLN A 2 -28.81 -12.29 24.65
C GLN A 2 -29.81 -12.85 23.63
N MET A 3 -29.58 -12.54 22.36
CA MET A 3 -30.33 -13.08 21.24
C MET A 3 -29.64 -14.33 20.69
N LYS A 4 -30.43 -15.24 20.11
CA LYS A 4 -29.89 -16.38 19.38
C LYS A 4 -29.42 -15.92 18.01
N VAL A 5 -28.15 -16.18 17.71
CA VAL A 5 -27.53 -15.95 16.41
C VAL A 5 -26.75 -17.19 15.98
N ASP A 6 -26.48 -17.29 14.69
CA ASP A 6 -25.60 -18.34 14.16
C ASP A 6 -24.17 -18.20 14.69
N ARG A 7 -23.43 -19.31 14.62
CA ARG A 7 -21.99 -19.34 14.91
C ARG A 7 -21.19 -19.09 13.63
N TYR A 8 -19.93 -18.69 13.79
CA TYR A 8 -19.00 -18.60 12.66
C TYR A 8 -18.76 -20.00 12.10
N ARG A 9 -18.95 -20.16 10.78
CA ARG A 9 -18.60 -21.41 10.09
C ARG A 9 -17.15 -21.44 9.64
N TYR A 10 -16.61 -20.27 9.28
CA TYR A 10 -15.24 -20.07 8.88
C TYR A 10 -14.54 -19.12 9.86
N MET A 11 -13.23 -19.28 10.04
CA MET A 11 -12.39 -18.31 10.74
C MET A 11 -12.14 -17.11 9.82
N ASP A 12 -13.19 -16.33 9.59
CA ASP A 12 -13.16 -15.11 8.77
C ASP A 12 -13.25 -13.87 9.67
N PRO A 13 -12.23 -12.98 9.63
CA PRO A 13 -12.20 -11.80 10.45
C PRO A 13 -13.08 -10.64 9.95
N MET A 14 -13.65 -10.73 8.74
CA MET A 14 -14.28 -9.58 8.08
C MET A 14 -15.77 -9.78 7.74
N PHE A 15 -16.17 -10.88 7.08
CA PHE A 15 -17.47 -10.93 6.38
C PHE A 15 -18.48 -11.94 6.95
N GLU A 16 -18.05 -13.00 7.62
CA GLU A 16 -18.95 -13.99 8.23
C GLU A 16 -19.86 -13.33 9.28
N CYS A 17 -19.40 -12.27 9.94
CA CYS A 17 -20.20 -11.45 10.83
C CYS A 17 -21.45 -10.87 10.14
N VAL A 18 -21.34 -10.46 8.87
CA VAL A 18 -22.44 -9.91 8.07
C VAL A 18 -23.50 -10.99 7.84
N ARG A 19 -23.09 -12.20 7.46
CA ARG A 19 -24.00 -13.33 7.30
C ARG A 19 -24.78 -13.60 8.58
N ILE A 20 -24.09 -13.68 9.72
CA ILE A 20 -24.71 -14.02 11.01
C ILE A 20 -25.76 -12.95 11.40
N VAL A 21 -25.42 -11.67 11.25
CA VAL A 21 -26.34 -10.56 11.57
C VAL A 21 -27.55 -10.54 10.63
N LEU A 22 -27.36 -10.83 9.34
CA LEU A 22 -28.47 -10.88 8.37
C LEU A 22 -29.31 -12.16 8.49
N ALA A 23 -28.71 -13.30 8.83
CA ALA A 23 -29.43 -14.55 9.12
C ALA A 23 -30.38 -14.38 10.32
N GLN A 24 -29.95 -13.62 11.34
CA GLN A 24 -30.81 -13.22 12.46
C GLN A 24 -32.04 -12.40 12.02
N ARG A 25 -31.98 -11.77 10.84
CA ARG A 25 -33.07 -11.00 10.24
C ARG A 25 -33.87 -11.78 9.19
N GLY A 26 -33.58 -13.08 9.04
CA GLY A 26 -34.29 -13.98 8.12
C GLY A 26 -33.66 -14.14 6.73
N GLU A 27 -32.48 -13.55 6.48
CA GLU A 27 -31.77 -13.78 5.21
C GLU A 27 -31.13 -15.18 5.16
N ALA A 28 -31.30 -15.88 4.05
CA ALA A 28 -30.93 -17.30 3.91
C ALA A 28 -29.63 -17.52 3.11
N HIS A 29 -28.66 -16.60 3.22
CA HIS A 29 -27.38 -16.76 2.52
C HIS A 29 -26.51 -17.84 3.18
N SER A 30 -25.99 -18.78 2.38
CA SER A 30 -25.06 -19.78 2.88
C SER A 30 -23.72 -19.13 3.27
N PRO A 31 -22.98 -19.72 4.23
CA PRO A 31 -21.61 -19.29 4.54
C PRO A 31 -20.73 -19.21 3.29
N ALA A 32 -20.74 -20.26 2.46
CA ALA A 32 -19.92 -20.28 1.25
C ALA A 32 -20.27 -19.16 0.28
N TYR A 33 -21.56 -18.84 0.11
CA TYR A 33 -21.99 -17.78 -0.80
C TYR A 33 -21.47 -16.41 -0.36
N ILE A 34 -21.56 -16.08 0.94
CA ILE A 34 -21.05 -14.81 1.48
C ILE A 34 -19.53 -14.69 1.34
N GLN A 35 -18.78 -15.76 1.64
CA GLN A 35 -17.33 -15.78 1.44
C GLN A 35 -16.97 -15.66 -0.05
N GLY A 36 -17.78 -16.23 -0.94
CA GLY A 36 -17.63 -16.13 -2.38
C GLY A 36 -17.81 -14.70 -2.90
N ILE A 37 -18.98 -14.09 -2.66
CA ILE A 37 -19.32 -12.76 -3.20
C ILE A 37 -18.52 -11.61 -2.55
N SER A 38 -18.03 -11.79 -1.33
CA SER A 38 -17.07 -10.86 -0.71
C SER A 38 -15.66 -11.00 -1.27
N GLY A 39 -15.38 -12.07 -2.02
CA GLY A 39 -14.08 -12.43 -2.56
C GLY A 39 -13.14 -13.11 -1.56
N MET A 40 -13.50 -13.18 -0.27
CA MET A 40 -12.62 -13.73 0.77
C MET A 40 -12.29 -15.21 0.57
N ALA A 41 -13.22 -15.98 0.00
CA ALA A 41 -13.00 -17.38 -0.42
C ALA A 41 -11.80 -17.54 -1.38
N PHE A 42 -11.44 -16.47 -2.10
CA PHE A 42 -10.38 -16.46 -3.10
C PHE A 42 -9.09 -15.77 -2.67
N ARG A 43 -9.07 -15.09 -1.51
CA ARG A 43 -7.94 -14.27 -1.04
C ARG A 43 -6.81 -15.08 -0.42
N MET A 44 -5.59 -14.63 -0.69
CA MET A 44 -4.32 -15.08 -0.13
C MET A 44 -3.39 -13.88 -0.03
N ALA A 45 -2.96 -13.50 1.16
CA ALA A 45 -2.03 -12.40 1.32
C ALA A 45 -1.11 -12.59 2.52
N GLY A 46 0.06 -11.96 2.50
CA GLY A 46 1.06 -12.16 3.54
C GLY A 46 2.36 -11.40 3.24
N PRO A 47 3.36 -11.50 4.13
CA PRO A 47 3.36 -12.19 5.42
C PRO A 47 2.95 -11.27 6.59
N CYS A 48 2.07 -10.28 6.40
CA CYS A 48 1.55 -9.47 7.51
C CYS A 48 0.53 -10.24 8.34
N PRO A 49 0.54 -10.19 9.68
CA PRO A 49 -0.57 -10.71 10.49
C PRO A 49 -1.90 -10.02 10.14
N CYS A 50 -1.83 -8.76 9.75
CA CYS A 50 -2.98 -7.99 9.29
C CYS A 50 -3.53 -8.41 7.92
N ALA A 51 -2.87 -9.32 7.19
CA ALA A 51 -3.20 -9.56 5.79
C ALA A 51 -4.66 -9.98 5.54
N PRO A 52 -5.28 -10.83 6.38
CA PRO A 52 -6.70 -11.17 6.23
C PRO A 52 -7.66 -9.99 6.39
N THR A 53 -7.29 -8.94 7.12
CA THR A 53 -8.13 -7.76 7.36
C THR A 53 -7.75 -6.58 6.47
N CYS A 54 -6.52 -6.55 5.93
CA CYS A 54 -6.02 -5.45 5.08
C CYS A 54 -6.00 -5.78 3.58
N SER A 55 -6.14 -7.05 3.18
CA SER A 55 -6.19 -7.48 1.77
C SER A 55 -7.62 -7.78 1.29
N ASN A 56 -8.62 -7.06 1.81
CA ASN A 56 -10.02 -7.27 1.47
C ASN A 56 -10.34 -6.74 0.04
N ALA A 57 -11.36 -7.34 -0.59
CA ALA A 57 -11.90 -6.88 -1.88
C ALA A 57 -12.80 -5.66 -1.75
N MET A 58 -13.47 -5.60 -0.62
CA MET A 58 -14.50 -4.65 -0.26
C MET A 58 -14.55 -4.58 1.27
N GLU A 59 -15.13 -3.52 1.79
CA GLU A 59 -15.37 -3.42 3.23
C GLU A 59 -16.66 -4.16 3.63
N PRO A 60 -16.81 -4.61 4.90
CA PRO A 60 -18.05 -5.27 5.34
C PRO A 60 -19.27 -4.38 5.17
N LYS A 61 -19.12 -3.05 5.31
CA LYS A 61 -20.17 -2.08 5.01
C LYS A 61 -20.63 -2.17 3.54
N GLU A 62 -19.69 -2.26 2.60
CA GLU A 62 -20.01 -2.38 1.18
C GLU A 62 -20.73 -3.69 0.87
N LEU A 63 -20.37 -4.80 1.55
CA LEU A 63 -21.09 -6.06 1.43
C LEU A 63 -22.53 -5.93 1.93
N ILE A 64 -22.75 -5.30 3.09
CA ILE A 64 -24.10 -5.06 3.64
C ILE A 64 -24.95 -4.25 2.66
N GLU A 65 -24.37 -3.20 2.07
CA GLU A 65 -25.02 -2.37 1.05
C GLU A 65 -25.33 -3.15 -0.23
N ARG A 66 -24.40 -4.00 -0.70
CA ARG A 66 -24.62 -4.90 -1.85
C ARG A 66 -25.74 -5.92 -1.59
N LEU A 67 -25.90 -6.36 -0.35
CA LEU A 67 -26.99 -7.24 0.08
C LEU A 67 -28.32 -6.49 0.26
N GLY A 68 -28.36 -5.20 -0.08
CA GLY A 68 -29.57 -4.40 -0.10
C GLY A 68 -29.91 -3.76 1.24
N TYR A 69 -29.00 -3.73 2.21
CA TYR A 69 -29.23 -3.12 3.51
C TYR A 69 -28.51 -1.78 3.67
N GLU A 70 -29.10 -0.86 4.41
CA GLU A 70 -28.39 0.31 4.90
C GLU A 70 -27.46 -0.07 6.07
N ALA A 71 -26.31 0.59 6.17
CA ALA A 71 -25.34 0.38 7.24
C ALA A 71 -24.83 1.72 7.79
N GLU A 72 -24.90 1.89 9.11
CA GLU A 72 -24.23 2.98 9.84
C GLU A 72 -22.88 2.48 10.34
N GLU A 73 -21.80 3.12 9.90
CA GLU A 73 -20.44 2.82 10.37
C GLU A 73 -20.01 3.89 11.39
N ILE A 74 -19.72 3.45 12.61
CA ILE A 74 -19.19 4.29 13.68
C ILE A 74 -17.66 4.17 13.62
N LYS A 75 -16.99 5.24 13.18
CA LYS A 75 -15.53 5.28 13.00
C LYS A 75 -14.82 5.87 14.20
N LEU A 76 -13.95 5.08 14.83
CA LEU A 76 -13.13 5.51 15.96
C LEU A 76 -11.68 5.84 15.57
N GLY A 77 -11.24 5.45 14.37
CA GLY A 77 -9.81 5.47 13.99
C GLY A 77 -9.18 6.85 13.85
N ASN A 78 -10.01 7.89 13.71
CA ASN A 78 -9.59 9.29 13.62
C ASN A 78 -9.94 10.10 14.88
N VAL A 79 -10.45 9.46 15.93
CA VAL A 79 -10.78 10.14 17.17
C VAL A 79 -9.49 10.46 17.92
N PRO A 80 -9.26 11.72 18.33
CA PRO A 80 -8.11 12.08 19.15
C PRO A 80 -8.04 11.23 20.42
N LYS A 81 -6.83 10.87 20.85
CA LYS A 81 -6.62 9.92 21.96
C LYS A 81 -7.36 10.36 23.24
N GLU A 82 -7.37 11.65 23.53
CA GLU A 82 -8.04 12.26 24.68
C GLU A 82 -9.57 12.22 24.63
N LYS A 83 -10.16 11.93 23.46
CA LYS A 83 -11.61 11.77 23.25
C LYS A 83 -12.03 10.32 23.01
N LEU A 84 -11.08 9.39 22.93
CA LEU A 84 -11.34 8.00 22.54
C LEU A 84 -12.28 7.30 23.53
N ASP A 85 -12.06 7.47 24.84
CA ASP A 85 -12.88 6.81 25.87
C ASP A 85 -14.36 7.24 25.81
N ALA A 86 -14.60 8.54 25.58
CA ALA A 86 -15.96 9.06 25.41
C ALA A 86 -16.62 8.49 24.13
N ALA A 87 -15.89 8.48 23.01
CA ALA A 87 -16.39 7.92 21.76
C ALA A 87 -16.66 6.40 21.85
N VAL A 88 -15.84 5.67 22.62
CA VAL A 88 -16.07 4.26 22.94
C VAL A 88 -17.34 4.09 23.75
N ALA A 89 -17.57 4.91 24.79
CA ALA A 89 -18.79 4.85 25.59
C ALA A 89 -20.06 5.12 24.74
N ASP A 90 -20.01 6.12 23.86
CA ASP A 90 -21.11 6.41 22.92
C ASP A 90 -21.37 5.25 21.96
N THR A 91 -20.30 4.61 21.47
CA THR A 91 -20.40 3.42 20.61
C THR A 91 -21.06 2.27 21.36
N VAL A 92 -20.67 2.03 22.61
CA VAL A 92 -21.26 1.00 23.47
C VAL A 92 -22.75 1.23 23.69
N ALA A 93 -23.16 2.47 23.97
CA ALA A 93 -24.56 2.83 24.15
C ALA A 93 -25.38 2.51 22.88
N LYS A 94 -24.90 2.91 21.70
CA LYS A 94 -25.55 2.60 20.42
C LYS A 94 -25.65 1.10 20.15
N VAL A 95 -24.62 0.32 20.45
CA VAL A 95 -24.65 -1.14 20.31
C VAL A 95 -25.69 -1.76 21.25
N LYS A 96 -25.78 -1.31 22.51
CA LYS A 96 -26.81 -1.78 23.45
C LYS A 96 -28.21 -1.46 22.96
N ASP A 97 -28.42 -0.29 22.35
CA ASP A 97 -29.73 0.12 21.83
C ASP A 97 -30.16 -0.74 20.63
N GLU A 98 -29.24 -1.11 19.74
CA GLU A 98 -29.53 -2.10 18.67
C GLU A 98 -29.95 -3.46 19.26
N ILE A 99 -29.22 -3.94 20.28
CA ILE A 99 -29.52 -5.23 20.92
C ILE A 99 -30.89 -5.18 21.61
N ARG A 100 -31.21 -4.10 22.34
CA ARG A 100 -32.53 -3.88 22.96
C ARG A 100 -33.64 -3.86 21.91
N ALA A 101 -33.35 -3.33 20.72
CA ALA A 101 -34.27 -3.31 19.59
C ALA A 101 -34.31 -4.64 18.80
N GLY A 102 -33.72 -5.71 19.32
CA GLY A 102 -33.76 -7.04 18.71
C GLY A 102 -32.81 -7.22 17.54
N ARG A 103 -31.74 -6.43 17.44
CA ARG A 103 -30.79 -6.45 16.32
C ARG A 103 -29.36 -6.66 16.81
N ALA A 104 -28.67 -7.66 16.25
CA ALA A 104 -27.26 -7.86 16.53
C ALA A 104 -26.42 -6.77 15.85
N ALA A 105 -25.27 -6.46 16.44
CA ALA A 105 -24.32 -5.46 15.94
C ALA A 105 -22.99 -6.12 15.56
N ILE A 106 -22.29 -5.51 14.62
CA ILE A 106 -20.93 -5.91 14.23
C ILE A 106 -19.96 -4.95 14.92
N VAL A 107 -19.05 -5.46 15.73
CA VAL A 107 -18.15 -4.64 16.54
C VAL A 107 -16.71 -5.11 16.36
N TRP A 108 -15.83 -4.17 16.01
CA TRP A 108 -14.41 -4.44 15.88
C TRP A 108 -13.79 -4.71 17.24
N HIS A 109 -13.01 -5.78 17.36
CA HIS A 109 -12.23 -6.10 18.55
C HIS A 109 -13.09 -6.23 19.83
N ALA A 110 -14.27 -6.84 19.73
CA ALA A 110 -15.14 -7.04 20.89
C ALA A 110 -14.71 -8.24 21.74
N PHE A 111 -14.23 -9.30 21.09
CA PHE A 111 -13.81 -10.57 21.70
C PHE A 111 -12.51 -11.11 21.10
N THR A 112 -12.30 -10.89 19.80
CA THR A 112 -11.10 -11.31 19.06
C THR A 112 -10.17 -10.11 18.86
N ASN A 113 -8.90 -10.38 18.56
CA ASN A 113 -7.88 -9.35 18.30
C ASN A 113 -7.99 -8.81 16.88
N ALA A 114 -8.42 -7.55 16.74
CA ALA A 114 -8.44 -6.82 15.48
C ALA A 114 -9.23 -7.52 14.36
N GLU A 115 -10.46 -7.96 14.67
CA GLU A 115 -11.43 -8.50 13.70
C GLU A 115 -12.83 -7.96 13.99
N PHE A 116 -13.76 -8.16 13.06
CA PHE A 116 -15.18 -7.89 13.28
C PHE A 116 -15.88 -9.09 13.95
N ASP A 117 -16.39 -8.85 15.14
CA ASP A 117 -17.15 -9.79 15.95
C ASP A 117 -18.66 -9.48 15.90
N VAL A 118 -19.50 -10.48 16.18
CA VAL A 118 -20.95 -10.33 16.32
C VAL A 118 -21.31 -10.17 17.78
N VAL A 119 -21.81 -8.99 18.16
CA VAL A 119 -22.38 -8.74 19.49
C VAL A 119 -23.90 -8.95 19.41
N SER A 120 -24.39 -9.91 20.20
CA SER A 120 -25.81 -10.31 20.22
C SER A 120 -26.45 -10.16 21.60
N GLY A 121 -25.69 -9.65 22.58
CA GLY A 121 -26.13 -9.50 23.96
C GLY A 121 -25.20 -8.61 24.77
N PHE A 122 -25.67 -8.20 25.94
CA PHE A 122 -24.88 -7.48 26.94
C PHE A 122 -25.36 -7.79 28.35
N ASP A 123 -24.48 -7.50 29.31
CA ASP A 123 -24.67 -7.60 30.75
C ASP A 123 -24.36 -6.24 31.39
N ASP A 124 -25.40 -5.52 31.85
CA ASP A 124 -25.23 -4.19 32.43
C ASP A 124 -24.55 -4.21 33.81
N ILE A 125 -24.64 -5.34 34.54
CA ILE A 125 -24.02 -5.49 35.86
C ILE A 125 -22.52 -5.69 35.67
N GLU A 126 -22.14 -6.59 34.79
CA GLU A 126 -20.73 -6.89 34.51
C GLU A 126 -20.08 -5.91 33.51
N LYS A 127 -20.86 -5.02 32.90
CA LYS A 127 -20.43 -4.13 31.80
C LYS A 127 -19.74 -4.91 30.68
N ALA A 128 -20.39 -5.98 30.23
CA ALA A 128 -19.83 -6.93 29.30
C ALA A 128 -20.71 -7.10 28.06
N PHE A 129 -20.06 -7.25 26.91
CA PHE A 129 -20.71 -7.74 25.69
C PHE A 129 -20.71 -9.27 25.65
N ILE A 130 -21.71 -9.82 24.94
CA ILE A 130 -21.94 -11.25 24.75
C ILE A 130 -22.13 -11.51 23.25
N GLY A 131 -21.42 -12.49 22.70
CA GLY A 131 -21.47 -12.72 21.26
C GLY A 131 -20.54 -13.80 20.75
N TYR A 132 -20.13 -13.67 19.49
CA TYR A 132 -19.27 -14.63 18.81
C TYR A 132 -18.23 -13.88 17.97
N GLY A 133 -17.03 -14.41 17.93
CA GLY A 133 -15.95 -13.99 17.04
C GLY A 133 -15.38 -15.19 16.30
N SER A 134 -14.54 -14.94 15.29
CA SER A 134 -14.08 -15.98 14.36
C SER A 134 -13.39 -17.17 15.07
N TYR A 135 -12.66 -16.91 16.16
CA TYR A 135 -12.03 -17.92 17.02
C TYR A 135 -12.42 -17.83 18.51
N LYS A 136 -13.49 -17.10 18.85
CA LYS A 136 -14.00 -16.93 20.23
C LYS A 136 -15.49 -17.17 20.30
N GLY A 137 -15.92 -18.03 21.22
CA GLY A 137 -17.34 -18.26 21.50
C GLY A 137 -18.00 -19.45 20.78
N ASN A 138 -17.30 -20.13 19.87
CA ASN A 138 -17.88 -21.26 19.12
C ASN A 138 -18.09 -22.50 20.01
N ASP A 139 -17.02 -23.18 20.42
CA ASP A 139 -17.11 -24.50 21.07
C ASP A 139 -17.57 -24.44 22.54
N LYS A 140 -17.36 -23.29 23.21
CA LYS A 140 -17.61 -23.11 24.64
C LYS A 140 -18.87 -22.30 24.95
N GLY A 141 -19.71 -22.06 23.95
CA GLY A 141 -20.80 -21.09 24.03
C GLY A 141 -20.30 -19.64 23.89
N PRO A 142 -21.22 -18.67 23.87
CA PRO A 142 -20.94 -17.29 23.47
C PRO A 142 -19.77 -16.69 24.25
N ALA A 143 -18.91 -15.96 23.54
CA ALA A 143 -17.85 -15.18 24.12
C ALA A 143 -18.43 -14.07 25.00
N ARG A 144 -17.72 -13.76 26.09
CA ARG A 144 -17.97 -12.62 26.98
C ARG A 144 -16.70 -11.80 27.10
N GLY A 145 -16.83 -10.48 27.05
CA GLY A 145 -15.70 -9.55 27.19
C GLY A 145 -16.16 -8.16 27.63
N PRO A 146 -15.28 -7.31 28.19
CA PRO A 146 -15.63 -5.95 28.57
C PRO A 146 -16.22 -5.18 27.39
N GLU A 147 -17.31 -4.46 27.60
CA GLU A 147 -17.98 -3.72 26.51
C GLU A 147 -17.09 -2.60 25.92
N THR A 148 -16.07 -2.17 26.66
CA THR A 148 -15.08 -1.18 26.23
C THR A 148 -13.85 -1.78 25.55
N HIS A 149 -13.78 -3.10 25.35
CA HIS A 149 -12.58 -3.76 24.81
C HIS A 149 -12.16 -3.24 23.43
N LEU A 150 -13.11 -2.82 22.58
CA LEU A 150 -12.83 -2.21 21.29
C LEU A 150 -11.86 -1.02 21.37
N GLY A 151 -11.94 -0.22 22.44
CA GLY A 151 -11.06 0.94 22.66
C GLY A 151 -9.59 0.56 22.90
N THR A 152 -9.34 -0.67 23.34
CA THR A 152 -7.98 -1.18 23.60
C THR A 152 -7.23 -1.59 22.33
N CYS A 153 -7.93 -1.65 21.19
CA CYS A 153 -7.36 -2.05 19.90
C CYS A 153 -6.19 -1.16 19.49
N GLY A 154 -6.19 0.12 19.90
CA GLY A 154 -5.16 1.12 19.59
C GLY A 154 -3.73 0.71 19.98
N ASN A 155 -3.56 -0.31 20.82
CA ASN A 155 -2.26 -0.90 21.16
C ASN A 155 -1.74 -1.90 20.12
N ILE A 156 -2.59 -2.34 19.19
CA ILE A 156 -2.32 -3.39 18.19
C ILE A 156 -2.44 -2.80 16.78
N CYS A 157 -3.56 -2.14 16.49
CA CYS A 157 -3.85 -1.49 15.21
C CYS A 157 -4.84 -0.33 15.42
N PRO A 158 -5.17 0.48 14.39
CA PRO A 158 -6.15 1.55 14.54
C PRO A 158 -7.49 1.03 15.05
N VAL A 159 -8.11 1.77 15.99
CA VAL A 159 -9.45 1.43 16.49
C VAL A 159 -10.47 1.68 15.39
N VAL A 160 -11.14 0.65 14.87
CA VAL A 160 -12.09 0.84 13.75
C VAL A 160 -13.45 1.33 14.24
N GLY A 161 -14.08 0.59 15.17
CA GLY A 161 -15.38 0.94 15.76
C GLY A 161 -16.45 -0.14 15.56
N ALA A 162 -17.63 0.22 15.06
CA ALA A 162 -18.76 -0.71 14.89
C ALA A 162 -19.57 -0.44 13.62
N ILE A 163 -20.26 -1.47 13.12
CA ILE A 163 -21.19 -1.39 11.99
C ILE A 163 -22.58 -1.82 12.47
N LEU A 164 -23.54 -0.91 12.33
CA LEU A 164 -24.94 -1.13 12.69
C LEU A 164 -25.75 -1.30 11.41
N VAL A 165 -26.27 -2.50 11.16
CA VAL A 165 -27.11 -2.80 9.99
C VAL A 165 -28.50 -2.22 10.23
N LYS A 166 -29.00 -1.38 9.31
CA LYS A 166 -30.31 -0.71 9.40
C LYS A 166 -31.34 -1.44 8.53
N GLY A 167 -32.26 -0.73 7.88
CA GLY A 167 -33.34 -1.33 7.09
C GLY A 167 -32.88 -1.88 5.73
N LYS A 168 -33.64 -2.83 5.18
CA LYS A 168 -33.49 -3.30 3.79
C LYS A 168 -34.04 -2.24 2.85
N LYS A 169 -33.23 -1.79 1.89
CA LYS A 169 -33.52 -0.78 0.86
C LYS A 169 -33.59 -1.34 -0.56
N GLY A 170 -33.10 -2.56 -0.80
CA GLY A 170 -33.10 -3.18 -2.11
C GLY A 170 -32.84 -4.67 -2.07
N GLU A 171 -32.71 -5.28 -3.24
CA GLU A 171 -32.34 -6.68 -3.39
C GLU A 171 -30.90 -6.80 -3.91
N LEU A 172 -30.25 -7.91 -3.59
CA LEU A 172 -28.94 -8.26 -4.13
C LEU A 172 -29.05 -8.46 -5.64
N ASP A 173 -28.26 -7.72 -6.42
CA ASP A 173 -27.94 -8.11 -7.80
C ASP A 173 -26.95 -9.28 -7.76
N ALA A 174 -27.50 -10.49 -7.68
CA ALA A 174 -26.72 -11.71 -7.53
C ALA A 174 -25.78 -11.92 -8.71
N ARG A 175 -26.22 -11.59 -9.94
CA ARG A 175 -25.40 -11.79 -11.14
C ARG A 175 -24.18 -10.88 -11.10
N GLU A 176 -24.37 -9.60 -10.80
CA GLU A 176 -23.26 -8.64 -10.71
C GLU A 176 -22.30 -9.00 -9.57
N ALA A 177 -22.81 -9.35 -8.39
CA ALA A 177 -21.98 -9.75 -7.26
C ALA A 177 -21.15 -11.02 -7.54
N GLU A 178 -21.73 -12.01 -8.20
CA GLU A 178 -21.06 -13.25 -8.59
C GLU A 178 -19.96 -13.00 -9.64
N LEU A 179 -20.25 -12.22 -10.69
CA LEU A 179 -19.27 -11.91 -11.73
C LEU A 179 -18.13 -10.99 -11.21
N ASP A 180 -18.43 -10.04 -10.33
CA ASP A 180 -17.43 -9.24 -9.62
C ASP A 180 -16.50 -10.11 -8.78
N ALA A 181 -17.04 -11.11 -8.09
CA ALA A 181 -16.25 -12.03 -7.29
C ALA A 181 -15.28 -12.86 -8.15
N LEU A 182 -15.73 -13.36 -9.31
CA LEU A 182 -14.87 -14.07 -10.25
C LEU A 182 -13.76 -13.16 -10.81
N LEU A 183 -14.11 -11.96 -11.23
CA LEU A 183 -13.17 -10.94 -11.71
C LEU A 183 -12.09 -10.66 -10.64
N GLU A 184 -12.52 -10.41 -9.41
CA GLU A 184 -11.60 -10.07 -8.33
C GLU A 184 -10.74 -11.27 -7.90
N ALA A 185 -11.28 -12.49 -7.93
CA ALA A 185 -10.49 -13.70 -7.70
C ALA A 185 -9.33 -13.79 -8.70
N ILE A 186 -9.59 -13.58 -10.00
CA ILE A 186 -8.57 -13.62 -11.06
C ILE A 186 -7.51 -12.54 -10.83
N ARG A 187 -7.94 -11.29 -10.59
CA ARG A 187 -7.03 -10.16 -10.36
C ARG A 187 -6.17 -10.35 -9.12
N HIS A 188 -6.75 -10.82 -8.03
CA HIS A 188 -6.02 -11.13 -6.80
C HIS A 188 -5.02 -12.26 -7.03
N GLY A 189 -5.45 -13.34 -7.68
CA GLY A 189 -4.59 -14.49 -7.95
C GLY A 189 -3.39 -14.18 -8.83
N ARG A 190 -3.59 -13.26 -9.79
CA ARG A 190 -2.57 -12.74 -10.72
C ARG A 190 -1.96 -11.42 -10.26
N SER A 191 -2.12 -11.05 -8.98
CA SER A 191 -1.49 -9.85 -8.47
C SER A 191 0.02 -9.88 -8.72
N PRO A 192 0.64 -8.71 -8.96
CA PRO A 192 2.03 -8.63 -9.36
C PRO A 192 2.97 -9.43 -8.45
N ARG A 193 3.91 -10.14 -9.06
CA ARG A 193 4.98 -10.79 -8.30
C ARG A 193 6.01 -9.75 -7.88
N ASP A 194 6.34 -9.78 -6.61
CA ASP A 194 7.45 -9.01 -6.06
C ASP A 194 8.77 -9.47 -6.69
N ARG A 195 9.49 -8.53 -7.30
CA ARG A 195 10.75 -8.80 -8.01
C ARG A 195 11.81 -9.42 -7.09
N PHE A 196 11.81 -9.08 -5.80
CA PHE A 196 12.73 -9.66 -4.82
C PHE A 196 12.54 -11.18 -4.63
N LEU A 197 11.32 -11.69 -4.86
CA LEU A 197 11.07 -13.12 -4.82
C LEU A 197 11.81 -13.88 -5.92
N ALA A 198 11.97 -13.25 -7.09
CA ALA A 198 12.61 -13.86 -8.25
C ALA A 198 14.14 -13.76 -8.23
N GLU A 199 14.69 -12.64 -7.78
CA GLU A 199 16.13 -12.35 -7.96
C GLU A 199 16.99 -12.59 -6.71
N VAL A 200 16.44 -12.48 -5.49
CA VAL A 200 17.21 -12.82 -4.29
C VAL A 200 17.18 -14.34 -4.14
N ALA A 201 18.31 -15.04 -4.04
CA ALA A 201 18.30 -16.51 -3.90
C ALA A 201 18.54 -17.00 -2.45
N THR A 202 19.26 -16.24 -1.63
CA THR A 202 19.90 -16.77 -0.41
C THR A 202 19.74 -15.92 0.85
N GLY A 203 18.85 -14.92 0.84
CA GLY A 203 18.62 -14.00 1.97
C GLY A 203 17.17 -13.91 2.41
N GLU A 204 16.98 -13.26 3.57
CA GLU A 204 15.67 -12.74 3.98
C GLU A 204 15.18 -11.76 2.91
N ILE A 205 13.94 -11.92 2.47
CA ILE A 205 13.31 -10.98 1.54
C ILE A 205 12.83 -9.75 2.32
N PRO A 206 12.84 -8.54 1.71
CA PRO A 206 12.20 -7.38 2.32
C PRO A 206 10.76 -7.69 2.74
N TRP A 207 10.31 -7.08 3.84
CA TRP A 207 8.91 -7.17 4.22
C TRP A 207 8.07 -6.39 3.21
N ARG A 208 7.44 -7.11 2.28
CA ARG A 208 6.55 -6.57 1.25
C ARG A 208 5.23 -7.30 1.30
N PHE A 209 4.14 -6.55 1.27
CA PHE A 209 2.80 -7.12 1.28
C PHE A 209 2.52 -7.76 -0.08
N GLN A 210 2.26 -9.06 -0.08
CA GLN A 210 2.12 -9.87 -1.29
C GLN A 210 0.75 -10.51 -1.35
N ASN A 211 0.24 -10.67 -2.56
CA ASN A 211 -1.11 -11.13 -2.86
C ASN A 211 -1.08 -12.30 -3.83
N GLY A 212 -2.09 -13.17 -3.72
CA GLY A 212 -2.32 -14.29 -4.64
C GLY A 212 -1.15 -15.26 -4.68
N LEU A 213 -0.72 -15.61 -5.90
CA LEU A 213 0.39 -16.54 -6.12
C LEU A 213 1.72 -16.08 -5.50
N ALA A 214 1.96 -14.77 -5.40
CA ALA A 214 3.18 -14.23 -4.80
C ALA A 214 3.25 -14.54 -3.30
N CYS A 215 2.11 -14.58 -2.60
CA CYS A 215 2.07 -14.96 -1.18
C CYS A 215 2.51 -16.41 -0.96
N TYR A 216 2.07 -17.34 -1.82
CA TYR A 216 2.55 -18.74 -1.75
C TYR A 216 4.06 -18.81 -1.99
N ASP A 217 4.59 -18.03 -2.93
CA ASP A 217 6.02 -17.98 -3.22
C ASP A 217 6.83 -17.51 -2.01
N ALA A 218 6.40 -16.45 -1.31
CA ALA A 218 7.04 -16.04 -0.07
C ALA A 218 6.99 -17.10 1.01
N TRP A 219 5.84 -17.74 1.25
CA TRP A 219 5.74 -18.78 2.25
C TRP A 219 6.64 -19.97 1.93
N ILE A 220 6.53 -20.54 0.72
CA ILE A 220 7.37 -21.65 0.26
C ILE A 220 8.85 -21.33 0.52
N ARG A 221 9.25 -20.12 0.15
CA ARG A 221 10.62 -19.67 0.33
C ARG A 221 11.01 -19.50 1.79
N GLN A 222 10.14 -18.92 2.61
CA GLN A 222 10.40 -18.75 4.04
C GLN A 222 10.60 -20.09 4.74
N PHE A 223 9.80 -21.11 4.40
CA PHE A 223 10.00 -22.47 4.91
C PHE A 223 11.28 -23.13 4.38
N ALA A 224 11.79 -22.68 3.23
CA ALA A 224 13.03 -23.18 2.64
C ALA A 224 14.30 -22.48 3.17
N LEU A 225 14.18 -21.32 3.81
CA LEU A 225 15.31 -20.57 4.36
C LEU A 225 15.84 -21.23 5.64
N ASP A 226 16.94 -21.95 5.50
CA ASP A 226 17.67 -22.63 6.56
C ASP A 226 16.78 -23.43 7.55
N PRO A 227 16.10 -24.48 7.06
CA PRO A 227 15.13 -25.25 7.85
C PRO A 227 15.78 -26.05 9.00
N ALA A 228 17.12 -26.10 9.05
CA ALA A 228 17.89 -26.72 10.10
C ALA A 228 18.18 -25.79 11.27
N GLN A 229 18.15 -24.47 11.06
CA GLN A 229 18.50 -23.49 12.10
C GLN A 229 17.37 -22.50 12.40
N LYS A 230 16.44 -22.28 11.48
CA LYS A 230 15.34 -21.32 11.64
C LYS A 230 14.01 -22.02 11.85
N VAL A 231 13.24 -21.50 12.81
CA VAL A 231 11.80 -21.74 12.89
C VAL A 231 11.11 -20.65 12.09
N PRO A 232 10.17 -20.98 11.20
CA PRO A 232 9.31 -20.00 10.54
C PRO A 232 8.30 -19.35 11.52
N ASP A 233 8.75 -18.85 12.68
CA ASP A 233 7.89 -18.37 13.79
C ASP A 233 7.64 -16.86 13.69
N GLY A 234 6.76 -16.48 12.76
CA GLY A 234 6.22 -15.13 12.65
C GLY A 234 4.72 -15.13 12.78
N ALA A 235 4.16 -14.26 13.64
CA ALA A 235 2.72 -14.06 13.76
C ALA A 235 2.03 -13.85 12.39
N GLY A 236 2.78 -13.24 11.45
CA GLY A 236 2.35 -12.95 10.10
C GLY A 236 2.24 -14.11 9.14
N ASN A 237 2.62 -15.32 9.57
CA ASN A 237 2.38 -16.55 8.83
C ASN A 237 1.29 -17.39 9.49
N HIS A 238 1.37 -17.56 10.81
CA HIS A 238 0.45 -18.44 11.55
C HIS A 238 -1.01 -17.99 11.46
N TYR A 239 -1.28 -16.71 11.73
CA TYR A 239 -2.65 -16.21 11.74
C TYR A 239 -3.25 -16.17 10.32
N PRO A 240 -2.58 -15.57 9.31
CA PRO A 240 -3.15 -15.55 7.96
C PRO A 240 -3.33 -16.96 7.37
N LEU A 241 -2.36 -17.88 7.57
CA LEU A 241 -2.51 -19.27 7.14
C LEU A 241 -3.74 -19.94 7.75
N ASN A 242 -4.00 -19.73 9.05
CA ASN A 242 -5.20 -20.28 9.70
C ASN A 242 -6.49 -19.74 9.09
N VAL A 243 -6.57 -18.43 8.91
CA VAL A 243 -7.73 -17.77 8.31
C VAL A 243 -7.95 -18.31 6.90
N TYR A 244 -6.92 -18.29 6.04
CA TYR A 244 -7.05 -18.74 4.67
C TYR A 244 -7.32 -20.24 4.56
N ALA A 245 -6.69 -21.10 5.36
CA ALA A 245 -6.99 -22.54 5.37
C ALA A 245 -8.46 -22.83 5.76
N SER A 246 -9.05 -21.99 6.63
CA SER A 246 -10.46 -22.09 6.98
C SER A 246 -11.37 -21.56 5.87
N VAL A 247 -11.18 -20.31 5.44
CA VAL A 247 -12.08 -19.65 4.49
C VAL A 247 -11.97 -20.21 3.07
N ARG A 248 -10.82 -20.77 2.68
CA ARG A 248 -10.62 -21.40 1.36
C ARG A 248 -11.61 -22.52 1.07
N GLN A 249 -12.08 -23.21 2.11
CA GLN A 249 -13.07 -24.29 1.99
C GLN A 249 -14.42 -23.81 1.44
N ALA A 250 -14.70 -22.50 1.48
CA ALA A 250 -15.89 -21.92 0.90
C ALA A 250 -15.88 -21.86 -0.64
N ALA A 251 -14.70 -21.77 -1.27
CA ALA A 251 -14.60 -21.53 -2.71
C ALA A 251 -15.25 -22.64 -3.57
N PRO A 252 -15.02 -23.94 -3.31
CA PRO A 252 -15.63 -25.01 -4.10
C PRO A 252 -17.17 -25.01 -4.01
N GLU A 253 -17.72 -24.84 -2.81
CA GLU A 253 -19.17 -24.81 -2.60
C GLU A 253 -19.80 -23.60 -3.30
N PHE A 254 -19.20 -22.41 -3.18
CA PHE A 254 -19.65 -21.22 -3.89
C PHE A 254 -19.66 -21.43 -5.40
N LEU A 255 -18.54 -21.89 -5.98
CA LEU A 255 -18.42 -22.09 -7.43
C LEU A 255 -19.43 -23.13 -7.96
N ARG A 256 -19.62 -24.24 -7.24
CA ARG A 256 -20.66 -25.24 -7.57
C ARG A 256 -22.06 -24.63 -7.54
N SER A 257 -22.35 -23.78 -6.55
CA SER A 257 -23.67 -23.15 -6.39
C SER A 257 -24.03 -22.19 -7.52
N ILE A 258 -23.03 -21.54 -8.14
CA ILE A 258 -23.26 -20.59 -9.24
C ILE A 258 -23.10 -21.24 -10.62
N ALA A 259 -22.40 -22.37 -10.74
CA ALA A 259 -22.08 -22.99 -12.03
C ALA A 259 -23.32 -23.25 -12.90
N ALA A 260 -24.43 -23.72 -12.31
CA ALA A 260 -25.67 -23.97 -13.04
C ALA A 260 -26.34 -22.69 -13.58
N LYS A 261 -26.04 -21.52 -12.99
CA LYS A 261 -26.58 -20.22 -13.43
C LYS A 261 -25.86 -19.69 -14.67
N TYR A 262 -24.67 -20.21 -14.99
CA TYR A 262 -23.82 -19.76 -16.08
C TYR A 262 -23.47 -20.91 -17.05
N PRO A 263 -24.41 -21.40 -17.87
CA PRO A 263 -24.19 -22.58 -18.72
C PRO A 263 -22.95 -22.48 -19.63
N ARG A 264 -22.64 -21.29 -20.15
CA ARG A 264 -21.45 -21.06 -21.00
C ARG A 264 -20.12 -21.20 -20.27
N GLY A 265 -20.08 -20.98 -18.95
CA GLY A 265 -18.89 -21.13 -18.11
C GLY A 265 -18.96 -22.31 -17.14
N GLN A 266 -20.04 -23.10 -17.18
CA GLN A 266 -20.35 -24.10 -16.15
C GLN A 266 -19.24 -25.13 -15.97
N GLN A 267 -18.73 -25.70 -17.06
CA GLN A 267 -17.66 -26.69 -17.02
C GLN A 267 -16.41 -26.13 -16.33
N GLU A 268 -16.01 -24.91 -16.69
CA GLU A 268 -14.85 -24.23 -16.15
C GLU A 268 -15.03 -23.84 -14.68
N LEU A 269 -16.24 -23.42 -14.27
CA LEU A 269 -16.56 -23.15 -12.87
C LEU A 269 -16.47 -24.41 -12.00
N LEU A 270 -16.93 -25.56 -12.51
CA LEU A 270 -16.82 -26.85 -11.81
C LEU A 270 -15.36 -27.34 -11.76
N ALA A 271 -14.58 -27.13 -12.82
CA ALA A 271 -13.16 -27.43 -12.84
C ALA A 271 -12.39 -26.56 -11.82
N ALA A 272 -12.66 -25.26 -11.78
CA ALA A 272 -12.13 -24.35 -10.76
C ALA A 272 -12.50 -24.80 -9.34
N ALA A 273 -13.76 -25.22 -9.12
CA ALA A 273 -14.20 -25.73 -7.82
C ALA A 273 -13.38 -26.95 -7.37
N ALA A 274 -13.10 -27.89 -8.27
CA ALA A 274 -12.27 -29.06 -7.98
C ALA A 274 -10.81 -28.66 -7.65
N CYS A 275 -10.28 -27.64 -8.33
CA CYS A 275 -8.94 -27.11 -8.03
C CYS A 275 -8.91 -26.47 -6.64
N PHE A 276 -9.86 -25.60 -6.31
CA PHE A 276 -9.91 -24.96 -4.99
C PHE A 276 -10.18 -25.93 -3.84
N GLU A 277 -10.81 -27.08 -4.11
CA GLU A 277 -10.99 -28.14 -3.12
C GLU A 277 -9.66 -28.80 -2.76
N ARG A 278 -8.82 -29.07 -3.76
CA ARG A 278 -7.45 -29.57 -3.55
C ARG A 278 -6.54 -28.53 -2.90
N ASP A 279 -6.66 -27.25 -3.28
CA ASP A 279 -5.96 -26.14 -2.61
C ASP A 279 -6.35 -26.04 -1.12
N ALA A 280 -7.65 -26.06 -0.81
CA ALA A 280 -8.14 -26.04 0.57
C ALA A 280 -7.61 -27.23 1.38
N ALA A 281 -7.62 -28.44 0.80
CA ALA A 281 -7.10 -29.64 1.45
C ALA A 281 -5.58 -29.54 1.73
N ALA A 282 -4.81 -29.04 0.76
CA ALA A 282 -3.37 -28.85 0.93
C ALA A 282 -3.05 -27.80 2.00
N LEU A 283 -3.75 -26.66 2.03
CA LEU A 283 -3.61 -25.64 3.08
C LEU A 283 -4.00 -26.17 4.47
N HIS A 284 -5.03 -27.01 4.54
CA HIS A 284 -5.39 -27.68 5.79
C HIS A 284 -4.29 -28.62 6.26
N GLY A 285 -3.68 -29.41 5.35
CA GLY A 285 -2.51 -30.22 5.68
C GLY A 285 -1.32 -29.38 6.19
N VAL A 286 -1.09 -28.20 5.60
CA VAL A 286 -0.08 -27.26 6.11
C VAL A 286 -0.42 -26.81 7.53
N GLN A 287 -1.68 -26.49 7.80
CA GLN A 287 -2.15 -26.08 9.13
C GLN A 287 -1.95 -27.19 10.17
N GLU A 288 -2.27 -28.45 9.84
CA GLU A 288 -2.09 -29.61 10.72
C GLU A 288 -0.62 -29.85 11.06
N LEU A 289 0.28 -29.74 10.07
CA LEU A 289 1.71 -29.81 10.32
C LEU A 289 2.14 -28.62 11.18
N PHE A 290 1.91 -27.40 10.72
CA PHE A 290 2.46 -26.18 11.30
C PHE A 290 1.90 -25.83 12.69
N GLY A 291 0.75 -26.40 13.07
CA GLY A 291 0.10 -26.21 14.37
C GLY A 291 -0.70 -24.90 14.48
N GLY A 292 -0.78 -24.13 13.39
CA GLY A 292 -1.58 -22.91 13.26
C GLY A 292 -1.25 -21.80 14.26
N TRP A 293 -2.17 -20.85 14.43
CA TRP A 293 -2.19 -19.85 15.49
C TRP A 293 -2.59 -20.48 16.83
N GLY A 294 -1.65 -20.60 17.77
CA GLY A 294 -1.93 -21.13 19.11
C GLY A 294 -0.73 -21.74 19.84
N PRO A 295 -0.94 -22.37 21.01
CA PRO A 295 0.13 -22.92 21.85
C PRO A 295 0.86 -24.12 21.23
N LYS A 296 0.27 -24.73 20.20
CA LYS A 296 0.82 -25.86 19.43
C LYS A 296 1.77 -25.43 18.30
N ARG A 297 2.11 -24.13 18.20
CA ARG A 297 3.06 -23.63 17.19
C ARG A 297 4.41 -24.34 17.27
N TRP A 298 5.05 -24.43 16.11
CA TRP A 298 6.41 -24.94 15.94
C TRP A 298 7.40 -24.14 16.79
N LYS A 299 8.20 -24.80 17.65
CA LYS A 299 9.09 -24.13 18.62
C LYS A 299 10.59 -24.31 18.36
N LYS A 300 10.98 -25.26 17.52
CA LYS A 300 12.38 -25.63 17.25
C LYS A 300 12.53 -26.03 15.79
N PRO A 301 13.67 -25.82 15.12
CA PRO A 301 13.84 -26.24 13.73
C PRO A 301 13.56 -27.75 13.54
N GLU A 302 12.73 -28.10 12.56
CA GLU A 302 12.35 -29.48 12.19
C GLU A 302 12.40 -29.64 10.64
N PRO A 303 13.58 -29.95 10.06
CA PRO A 303 13.78 -29.92 8.60
C PRO A 303 12.79 -30.76 7.78
N GLU A 304 12.41 -31.93 8.29
CA GLU A 304 11.45 -32.83 7.62
C GLU A 304 10.06 -32.21 7.53
N LYS A 305 9.62 -31.59 8.62
CA LYS A 305 8.36 -30.87 8.69
C LYS A 305 8.36 -29.63 7.78
N ALA A 306 9.51 -28.95 7.67
CA ALA A 306 9.70 -27.87 6.70
C ALA A 306 9.53 -28.37 5.27
N ARG A 307 10.18 -29.48 4.90
CA ARG A 307 10.08 -30.11 3.58
C ARG A 307 8.64 -30.52 3.25
N ALA A 308 7.94 -31.14 4.20
CA ALA A 308 6.54 -31.53 4.03
C ALA A 308 5.63 -30.30 3.84
N THR A 309 5.85 -29.25 4.62
CA THR A 309 5.13 -27.97 4.49
C THR A 309 5.36 -27.32 3.12
N ILE A 310 6.61 -27.31 2.64
CA ILE A 310 6.95 -26.80 1.29
C ILE A 310 6.23 -27.60 0.20
N ALA A 311 6.17 -28.92 0.32
CA ALA A 311 5.51 -29.77 -0.67
C ALA A 311 4.01 -29.44 -0.75
N LEU A 312 3.32 -29.35 0.39
CA LEU A 312 1.92 -28.99 0.45
C LEU A 312 1.65 -27.56 -0.03
N LEU A 313 2.52 -26.60 0.30
CA LEU A 313 2.38 -25.23 -0.20
C LEU A 313 2.57 -25.16 -1.73
N LYS A 314 3.48 -25.96 -2.30
CA LYS A 314 3.64 -26.07 -3.76
C LYS A 314 2.41 -26.68 -4.43
N GLU A 315 1.84 -27.71 -3.82
CA GLU A 315 0.58 -28.32 -4.27
C GLU A 315 -0.58 -27.31 -4.21
N ALA A 316 -0.76 -26.64 -3.07
CA ALA A 316 -1.76 -25.59 -2.88
C ALA A 316 -1.60 -24.48 -3.93
N LYS A 317 -0.38 -23.98 -4.12
CA LYS A 317 -0.06 -22.97 -5.15
C LYS A 317 -0.44 -23.43 -6.57
N GLY A 318 -0.10 -24.68 -6.93
CA GLY A 318 -0.41 -25.24 -8.25
C GLY A 318 -1.91 -25.32 -8.50
N ASN A 319 -2.65 -25.87 -7.54
CA ASN A 319 -4.12 -25.95 -7.59
C ASN A 319 -4.77 -24.55 -7.60
N TYR A 320 -4.25 -23.60 -6.82
CA TYR A 320 -4.72 -22.22 -6.83
C TYR A 320 -4.51 -21.57 -8.21
N ALA A 321 -3.33 -21.73 -8.82
CA ALA A 321 -3.04 -21.19 -10.16
C ALA A 321 -4.00 -21.75 -11.22
N GLU A 322 -4.16 -23.08 -11.26
CA GLU A 322 -5.05 -23.77 -12.19
C GLU A 322 -6.51 -23.34 -11.99
N GLY A 323 -6.96 -23.21 -10.73
CA GLY A 323 -8.28 -22.69 -10.40
C GLY A 323 -8.52 -21.29 -10.95
N ILE A 324 -7.54 -20.39 -10.79
CA ILE A 324 -7.60 -19.01 -11.32
C ILE A 324 -7.64 -18.98 -12.86
N ASP A 325 -6.94 -19.90 -13.53
CA ASP A 325 -6.97 -20.02 -14.98
C ASP A 325 -8.35 -20.50 -15.46
N HIS A 326 -8.94 -21.51 -14.82
CA HIS A 326 -10.32 -21.93 -15.08
C HIS A 326 -11.33 -20.80 -14.84
N LEU A 327 -11.19 -20.02 -13.76
CA LEU A 327 -12.04 -18.84 -13.55
C LEU A 327 -11.91 -17.81 -14.68
N SER A 328 -10.70 -17.62 -15.22
CA SER A 328 -10.46 -16.72 -16.34
C SER A 328 -11.18 -17.18 -17.61
N VAL A 329 -11.14 -18.49 -17.92
CA VAL A 329 -11.85 -19.06 -19.08
C VAL A 329 -13.37 -19.01 -18.88
N ALA A 330 -13.84 -19.28 -17.66
CA ALA A 330 -15.26 -19.16 -17.30
C ALA A 330 -15.75 -17.71 -17.51
N LEU A 331 -15.03 -16.73 -16.96
CA LEU A 331 -15.41 -15.32 -17.09
C LEU A 331 -15.35 -14.87 -18.55
N GLN A 332 -14.33 -15.26 -19.31
CA GLN A 332 -14.24 -14.97 -20.75
C GLN A 332 -15.43 -15.50 -21.55
N SER A 333 -15.96 -16.65 -21.18
CA SER A 333 -17.12 -17.28 -21.84
C SER A 333 -18.46 -16.66 -21.44
N VAL A 334 -18.54 -16.08 -20.24
CA VAL A 334 -19.77 -15.51 -19.66
C VAL A 334 -19.88 -14.00 -19.92
N ASP A 335 -18.77 -13.27 -19.78
CA ASP A 335 -18.66 -11.82 -19.89
C ASP A 335 -17.25 -11.43 -20.42
N PRO A 336 -17.04 -11.43 -21.76
CA PRO A 336 -15.76 -11.10 -22.39
C PRO A 336 -15.20 -9.73 -22.03
N GLU A 337 -16.07 -8.75 -21.83
CA GLU A 337 -15.67 -7.38 -21.51
C GLU A 337 -15.08 -7.33 -20.09
N ARG A 338 -15.76 -7.94 -19.12
CA ARG A 338 -15.26 -8.07 -17.75
C ARG A 338 -13.99 -8.92 -17.68
N ALA A 339 -13.89 -9.97 -18.50
CA ALA A 339 -12.66 -10.75 -18.62
C ALA A 339 -11.47 -9.91 -19.12
N ALA A 340 -11.68 -8.98 -20.06
CA ALA A 340 -10.64 -8.04 -20.47
C ALA A 340 -10.21 -7.12 -19.31
N GLN A 341 -11.15 -6.67 -18.47
CA GLN A 341 -10.87 -5.87 -17.27
C GLN A 341 -10.08 -6.63 -16.20
N SER A 342 -10.09 -7.97 -16.20
CA SER A 342 -9.29 -8.77 -15.26
C SER A 342 -7.78 -8.62 -15.46
N ARG A 343 -7.37 -8.10 -16.63
CA ARG A 343 -5.98 -7.77 -16.96
C ARG A 343 -5.57 -6.38 -16.47
N ALA A 344 -6.52 -5.51 -16.15
CA ALA A 344 -6.25 -4.21 -15.57
C ALA A 344 -5.95 -4.36 -14.07
N PHE A 345 -4.91 -3.70 -13.57
CA PHE A 345 -4.53 -3.76 -12.15
C PHE A 345 -5.22 -2.69 -11.29
N GLY A 346 -5.54 -1.52 -11.86
CA GLY A 346 -6.45 -0.55 -11.23
C GLY A 346 -7.91 -1.00 -11.29
N ARG A 347 -8.61 -0.96 -10.16
CA ARG A 347 -10.03 -1.38 -10.06
C ARG A 347 -10.93 -0.22 -10.42
N VAL A 348 -11.56 -0.22 -11.58
CA VAL A 348 -12.43 0.90 -12.00
C VAL A 348 -13.83 0.70 -11.43
N ARG A 349 -14.35 1.71 -10.73
CA ARG A 349 -15.73 1.79 -10.24
C ARG A 349 -16.48 2.84 -11.04
N ARG A 350 -17.73 2.52 -11.39
CA ARG A 350 -18.67 3.40 -12.09
C ARG A 350 -19.93 3.51 -11.25
N GLN A 351 -20.31 4.73 -10.88
CA GLN A 351 -21.50 4.97 -10.06
C GLN A 351 -21.94 6.43 -10.20
N ASP A 352 -23.23 6.68 -10.36
CA ASP A 352 -23.83 8.03 -10.36
C ASP A 352 -23.13 9.04 -11.31
N GLY A 353 -22.76 8.59 -12.51
CA GLY A 353 -22.05 9.42 -13.51
C GLY A 353 -20.55 9.64 -13.24
N LYS A 354 -20.02 9.04 -12.17
CA LYS A 354 -18.61 9.10 -11.75
C LYS A 354 -17.88 7.81 -12.10
N VAL A 355 -16.64 7.94 -12.58
CA VAL A 355 -15.74 6.81 -12.88
C VAL A 355 -14.43 7.01 -12.15
N TRP A 356 -13.94 6.01 -11.39
CA TRP A 356 -12.67 6.15 -10.65
C TRP A 356 -11.99 4.83 -10.35
N ILE A 357 -10.67 4.88 -10.19
CA ILE A 357 -9.85 3.75 -9.75
C ILE A 357 -9.91 3.66 -8.22
N ARG A 358 -10.25 2.48 -7.69
CA ARG A 358 -10.35 2.22 -6.26
C ARG A 358 -8.98 2.11 -5.59
N ASP A 359 -9.01 2.28 -4.26
CA ASP A 359 -7.89 2.03 -3.36
C ASP A 359 -6.65 2.88 -3.69
N VAL A 360 -6.89 4.07 -4.27
CA VAL A 360 -5.87 5.10 -4.43
C VAL A 360 -5.75 5.81 -3.08
N ALA A 361 -4.61 5.65 -2.43
CA ALA A 361 -4.38 6.25 -1.12
C ALA A 361 -4.12 7.75 -1.28
N ARG A 362 -4.69 8.57 -0.40
CA ARG A 362 -4.51 10.03 -0.41
C ARG A 362 -3.02 10.39 -0.33
N LEU A 363 -2.58 11.25 -1.25
CA LEU A 363 -1.27 11.89 -1.21
C LEU A 363 -1.32 12.97 -0.13
N GLN A 364 -0.35 12.93 0.79
CA GLN A 364 -0.24 13.88 1.89
C GLN A 364 1.24 14.05 2.22
N PHE A 365 1.61 15.28 2.55
CA PHE A 365 2.91 15.55 3.17
C PHE A 365 2.98 14.89 4.56
N ASP A 366 4.21 14.74 5.05
CA ASP A 366 4.53 14.16 6.37
C ASP A 366 4.13 12.69 6.53
N ARG A 367 3.94 12.00 5.40
CA ARG A 367 3.67 10.55 5.34
C ARG A 367 4.87 9.75 4.84
N LYS A 368 6.07 10.35 4.90
CA LYS A 368 7.33 9.78 4.39
C LYS A 368 7.26 9.46 2.88
N ARG A 369 6.59 10.34 2.14
CA ARG A 369 6.33 10.25 0.69
C ARG A 369 6.27 11.64 0.07
N ASP A 370 7.19 12.50 0.46
CA ASP A 370 7.02 13.95 0.26
C ASP A 370 7.59 14.45 -1.07
N ASN A 371 8.39 13.61 -1.76
CA ASN A 371 8.69 13.84 -3.17
C ASN A 371 7.44 13.58 -4.01
N THR A 372 6.84 14.64 -4.53
CA THR A 372 5.53 14.60 -5.19
C THR A 372 5.52 13.69 -6.41
N LEU A 373 6.60 13.68 -7.21
CA LEU A 373 6.72 12.75 -8.35
C LEU A 373 6.71 11.31 -7.85
N CYS A 374 7.65 10.92 -6.98
CA CYS A 374 7.78 9.54 -6.54
C CYS A 374 6.57 9.07 -5.75
N GLY A 375 5.89 9.93 -4.99
CA GLY A 375 4.68 9.57 -4.28
C GLY A 375 3.48 9.36 -5.22
N ALA A 376 3.28 10.22 -6.22
CA ALA A 376 2.25 10.02 -7.25
C ALA A 376 2.55 8.78 -8.12
N LEU A 377 3.82 8.62 -8.52
CA LEU A 377 4.28 7.47 -9.30
C LEU A 377 4.16 6.16 -8.52
N HIS A 378 4.41 6.17 -7.21
CA HIS A 378 4.18 5.01 -6.34
C HIS A 378 2.70 4.61 -6.36
N GLN A 379 1.78 5.57 -6.21
CA GLN A 379 0.34 5.27 -6.30
C GLN A 379 -0.06 4.73 -7.67
N ALA A 380 0.53 5.24 -8.75
CA ALA A 380 0.30 4.72 -10.10
C ALA A 380 0.85 3.30 -10.28
N ALA A 381 2.09 3.05 -9.85
CA ALA A 381 2.75 1.75 -9.96
C ALA A 381 2.04 0.67 -9.14
N LEU A 382 1.44 1.00 -7.99
CA LEU A 382 0.59 0.08 -7.23
C LEU A 382 -0.65 -0.41 -8.00
N LYS A 383 -1.03 0.28 -9.09
CA LYS A 383 -2.14 -0.08 -9.98
C LYS A 383 -1.65 -0.66 -11.31
N SER A 384 -0.43 -1.20 -11.34
CA SER A 384 0.21 -1.77 -12.52
C SER A 384 0.68 -3.22 -12.28
N GLU A 385 1.10 -3.90 -13.34
CA GLU A 385 1.59 -5.28 -13.27
C GLU A 385 2.94 -5.43 -12.56
N HIS A 386 3.66 -4.32 -12.35
CA HIS A 386 5.01 -4.28 -11.77
C HIS A 386 5.11 -3.11 -10.78
N PRO A 387 4.62 -3.27 -9.55
CA PRO A 387 4.59 -2.23 -8.55
C PRO A 387 5.99 -1.95 -8.02
N TYR A 388 6.24 -0.67 -7.73
CA TYR A 388 7.43 -0.20 -7.05
C TYR A 388 7.03 0.56 -5.79
N SER A 389 7.77 0.35 -4.70
CA SER A 389 7.60 1.13 -3.49
C SER A 389 8.10 2.57 -3.68
N TYR A 390 7.71 3.46 -2.77
CA TYR A 390 8.23 4.83 -2.78
C TYR A 390 9.77 4.87 -2.69
N SER A 391 10.36 4.09 -1.78
CA SER A 391 11.82 3.99 -1.63
C SER A 391 12.50 3.39 -2.86
N ASP A 392 11.87 2.43 -3.55
CA ASP A 392 12.38 1.93 -4.83
C ASP A 392 12.51 3.07 -5.85
N LEU A 393 11.44 3.85 -6.02
CA LEU A 393 11.41 4.95 -6.99
C LEU A 393 12.39 6.07 -6.61
N MET A 394 12.47 6.43 -5.33
CA MET A 394 13.42 7.41 -4.83
C MET A 394 14.88 6.95 -5.02
N GLY A 395 15.17 5.68 -4.74
CA GLY A 395 16.49 5.10 -4.93
C GLY A 395 16.86 5.02 -6.42
N LEU A 396 16.04 4.36 -7.23
CA LEU A 396 16.32 4.10 -8.65
C LEU A 396 16.36 5.36 -9.51
N SER A 397 15.66 6.43 -9.13
CA SER A 397 15.82 7.75 -9.78
C SER A 397 17.13 8.47 -9.39
N GLY A 398 17.80 8.01 -8.33
CA GLY A 398 18.92 8.70 -7.68
C GLY A 398 18.48 9.83 -6.74
N LEU A 399 17.17 10.12 -6.62
CA LEU A 399 16.64 11.20 -5.79
C LEU A 399 16.96 11.03 -4.30
N ALA A 400 16.95 9.79 -3.81
CA ALA A 400 17.26 9.46 -2.41
C ALA A 400 18.66 9.96 -1.97
N PHE A 401 19.61 9.99 -2.91
CA PHE A 401 21.01 10.36 -2.66
C PHE A 401 21.36 11.77 -3.17
N ARG A 402 20.47 12.38 -3.94
CA ARG A 402 20.73 13.67 -4.59
C ARG A 402 20.43 14.81 -3.64
N PHE A 403 21.39 15.72 -3.47
CA PHE A 403 21.11 17.07 -3.01
C PHE A 403 21.31 18.08 -4.15
N ARG A 404 20.38 19.03 -4.26
CA ARG A 404 20.38 20.07 -5.28
C ARG A 404 19.90 21.37 -4.66
N TYR A 405 20.53 22.46 -5.04
CA TYR A 405 20.24 23.79 -4.52
C TYR A 405 20.38 24.85 -5.60
N SER A 406 19.56 25.89 -5.54
CA SER A 406 19.70 27.06 -6.41
C SER A 406 19.50 28.33 -5.59
N ASN A 407 20.31 29.33 -5.91
CA ASN A 407 20.34 30.63 -5.25
C ASN A 407 20.60 31.74 -6.29
N GLY A 408 20.76 32.97 -5.83
CA GLY A 408 21.02 34.14 -6.67
C GLY A 408 22.26 34.06 -7.56
N ARG A 409 23.16 33.10 -7.30
CA ARG A 409 24.37 32.84 -8.11
C ARG A 409 24.14 31.86 -9.26
N THR A 410 23.00 31.19 -9.30
CA THR A 410 22.63 30.25 -10.37
C THR A 410 21.65 30.89 -11.34
N LYS A 411 21.63 30.43 -12.60
CA LYS A 411 20.60 30.87 -13.57
C LYS A 411 19.17 30.61 -13.12
N THR A 412 18.93 29.62 -12.26
CA THR A 412 17.60 29.29 -11.76
C THR A 412 17.11 30.28 -10.69
N GLY A 413 18.00 30.92 -9.93
CA GLY A 413 17.64 31.69 -8.74
C GLY A 413 17.13 30.80 -7.60
N PHE A 414 16.71 31.40 -6.48
CA PHE A 414 16.05 30.66 -5.40
C PHE A 414 14.74 30.04 -5.90
N CYS A 415 14.69 28.71 -5.98
CA CYS A 415 13.54 28.01 -6.54
C CYS A 415 13.26 26.70 -5.79
N PRO A 416 12.01 26.43 -5.39
CA PRO A 416 11.62 25.17 -4.75
C PRO A 416 11.78 23.96 -5.69
N SER A 417 11.94 24.18 -6.99
CA SER A 417 12.27 23.15 -7.98
C SER A 417 13.55 22.38 -7.63
N SER A 418 14.41 22.91 -6.76
CA SER A 418 15.60 22.23 -6.26
C SER A 418 15.31 20.81 -5.73
N ALA A 419 14.15 20.57 -5.11
CA ALA A 419 13.79 19.28 -4.54
C ALA A 419 12.98 18.34 -5.46
N ILE A 420 12.48 18.81 -6.60
CA ILE A 420 11.50 18.05 -7.42
C ILE A 420 12.14 16.85 -8.13
N GLY A 421 11.30 15.90 -8.55
CA GLY A 421 11.73 14.63 -9.15
C GLY A 421 11.57 14.55 -10.67
N GLU A 422 10.73 15.38 -11.27
CA GLU A 422 10.26 15.28 -12.67
C GLU A 422 11.25 15.76 -13.73
N MET A 423 12.52 15.92 -13.38
CA MET A 423 13.55 16.41 -14.29
C MET A 423 14.00 15.30 -15.26
N PRO A 424 14.44 15.64 -16.49
CA PRO A 424 14.75 14.64 -17.52
C PRO A 424 15.78 13.58 -17.13
N ASP A 425 16.80 13.93 -16.34
CA ASP A 425 17.83 12.98 -15.87
C ASP A 425 17.18 11.87 -15.04
N GLU A 426 16.39 12.24 -14.03
CA GLU A 426 15.72 11.33 -13.12
C GLU A 426 14.65 10.48 -13.82
N GLN A 427 13.88 11.06 -14.75
CA GLN A 427 12.90 10.31 -15.54
C GLN A 427 13.55 9.25 -16.43
N LYS A 428 14.67 9.59 -17.08
CA LYS A 428 15.44 8.66 -17.92
C LYS A 428 15.96 7.48 -17.09
N ASP A 429 16.49 7.77 -15.92
CA ASP A 429 17.02 6.75 -15.01
C ASP A 429 15.93 5.84 -14.46
N LEU A 430 14.78 6.41 -14.09
CA LEU A 430 13.60 5.64 -13.70
C LEU A 430 13.11 4.72 -14.82
N ALA A 431 12.91 5.23 -16.02
CA ALA A 431 12.42 4.41 -17.15
C ALA A 431 13.36 3.23 -17.41
N ARG A 432 14.66 3.47 -17.43
CA ARG A 432 15.68 2.44 -17.69
C ARG A 432 15.76 1.37 -16.59
N ARG A 433 15.69 1.76 -15.31
CA ARG A 433 15.90 0.84 -14.17
C ARG A 433 14.62 0.15 -13.71
N THR A 434 13.46 0.74 -13.95
CA THR A 434 12.16 0.14 -13.59
C THR A 434 11.59 -0.74 -14.70
N GLY A 435 11.99 -0.51 -15.96
CA GLY A 435 11.46 -1.20 -17.13
C GLY A 435 10.18 -0.57 -17.69
N TRP A 436 9.61 0.41 -16.97
CA TRP A 436 8.43 1.12 -17.43
C TRP A 436 8.77 2.18 -18.47
N GLU A 437 8.05 2.15 -19.58
CA GLU A 437 7.93 3.29 -20.47
C GLU A 437 7.10 4.39 -19.78
N MET A 438 7.72 5.55 -19.60
CA MET A 438 7.11 6.72 -18.97
C MET A 438 6.73 7.73 -20.06
N ALA A 439 5.50 7.64 -20.56
CA ALA A 439 5.00 8.57 -21.56
C ALA A 439 4.73 9.93 -20.92
N PHE A 440 5.63 10.89 -21.17
CA PHE A 440 5.57 12.26 -20.67
C PHE A 440 4.99 13.19 -21.73
N GLU A 441 4.01 14.00 -21.33
CA GLU A 441 3.35 15.00 -22.18
C GLU A 441 3.42 16.36 -21.47
N TRP A 442 3.83 17.39 -22.21
CA TRP A 442 3.81 18.79 -21.76
C TRP A 442 3.01 19.62 -22.74
N GLN A 443 1.73 19.82 -22.44
CA GLN A 443 0.79 20.55 -23.31
C GLN A 443 -0.30 21.22 -22.47
N GLU A 444 -0.64 22.47 -22.74
CA GLU A 444 -1.70 23.13 -21.96
C GLU A 444 -3.09 22.56 -22.33
N PRO A 445 -3.99 22.24 -21.37
CA PRO A 445 -5.31 21.69 -21.70
C PRO A 445 -6.14 22.52 -22.68
N LYS A 446 -5.93 23.83 -22.72
CA LYS A 446 -6.61 24.75 -23.66
C LYS A 446 -6.16 24.60 -25.12
N GLU A 447 -5.02 23.94 -25.38
CA GLU A 447 -4.47 23.76 -26.74
C GLU A 447 -5.14 22.59 -27.47
N ASP A 448 -5.50 21.53 -26.74
CA ASP A 448 -6.20 20.35 -27.26
C ASP A 448 -7.09 19.72 -26.17
N PRO A 449 -8.20 20.37 -25.79
CA PRO A 449 -9.02 19.90 -24.68
C PRO A 449 -9.68 18.55 -24.97
N ASP A 450 -10.10 18.31 -26.21
CA ASP A 450 -10.79 17.07 -26.59
C ASP A 450 -9.84 15.88 -26.67
N GLY A 451 -8.64 16.07 -27.24
CA GLY A 451 -7.63 15.01 -27.32
C GLY A 451 -7.07 14.65 -25.95
N ILE A 452 -6.76 15.65 -25.11
CA ILE A 452 -6.31 15.42 -23.73
C ILE A 452 -7.40 14.71 -22.92
N ARG A 453 -8.66 15.17 -22.99
CA ARG A 453 -9.80 14.52 -22.32
C ARG A 453 -9.91 13.05 -22.72
N SER A 454 -9.90 12.77 -24.03
CA SER A 454 -10.04 11.41 -24.56
C SER A 454 -8.92 10.49 -24.08
N ARG A 455 -7.67 10.97 -24.04
CA ARG A 455 -6.53 10.19 -23.52
C ARG A 455 -6.65 9.90 -22.03
N ILE A 456 -7.07 10.87 -21.22
CA ILE A 456 -7.27 10.68 -19.77
C ILE A 456 -8.38 9.68 -19.51
N VAL A 457 -9.56 9.85 -20.13
CA VAL A 457 -10.70 8.95 -19.97
C VAL A 457 -10.31 7.52 -20.34
N ALA A 458 -9.66 7.32 -21.49
CA ALA A 458 -9.20 6.01 -21.92
C ALA A 458 -8.20 5.37 -20.93
N ALA A 459 -7.29 6.16 -20.35
CA ALA A 459 -6.36 5.67 -19.34
C ALA A 459 -7.09 5.24 -18.06
N ILE A 460 -8.00 6.06 -17.54
CA ILE A 460 -8.79 5.74 -16.34
C ILE A 460 -9.67 4.51 -16.56
N ASP A 461 -10.35 4.41 -17.70
CA ASP A 461 -11.20 3.26 -18.03
C ASP A 461 -10.40 1.96 -18.17
N ALA A 462 -9.14 2.05 -18.61
CA ALA A 462 -8.20 0.94 -18.61
C ALA A 462 -7.59 0.63 -17.23
N GLY A 463 -7.97 1.36 -16.17
CA GLY A 463 -7.43 1.17 -14.82
C GLY A 463 -6.04 1.79 -14.62
N ASN A 464 -5.60 2.67 -15.51
CA ASN A 464 -4.30 3.34 -15.45
C ASN A 464 -4.44 4.80 -14.99
N PRO A 465 -4.02 5.14 -13.76
CA PRO A 465 -4.06 6.53 -13.31
C PRO A 465 -3.00 7.38 -14.03
N VAL A 466 -3.23 8.70 -14.07
CA VAL A 466 -2.41 9.65 -14.82
C VAL A 466 -1.76 10.64 -13.86
N LEU A 467 -0.42 10.70 -13.84
CA LEU A 467 0.30 11.74 -13.10
C LEU A 467 0.05 13.08 -13.77
N CYS A 468 -0.08 14.15 -12.98
CA CYS A 468 -0.44 15.46 -13.50
C CYS A 468 0.13 16.61 -12.67
N TYR A 469 0.09 17.82 -13.22
CA TYR A 469 0.07 19.04 -12.41
C TYR A 469 -1.37 19.50 -12.15
N PRO A 470 -1.90 19.38 -10.93
CA PRO A 470 -3.05 20.16 -10.50
C PRO A 470 -2.67 21.65 -10.43
N PRO A 471 -3.66 22.56 -10.22
CA PRO A 471 -3.43 24.01 -10.15
C PRO A 471 -2.35 24.48 -9.16
N VAL A 472 -1.97 23.61 -8.21
CA VAL A 472 -0.97 23.88 -7.15
C VAL A 472 0.46 23.47 -7.52
N TRP A 473 0.71 23.02 -8.75
CA TRP A 473 2.05 22.73 -9.31
C TRP A 473 2.93 21.70 -8.58
N ASN A 474 2.32 20.91 -7.68
CA ASN A 474 2.89 19.66 -7.15
C ASN A 474 2.42 18.48 -8.00
N VAL A 475 3.27 17.48 -8.27
CA VAL A 475 2.82 16.30 -9.02
C VAL A 475 1.73 15.57 -8.23
N GLY A 476 0.52 15.52 -8.81
CA GLY A 476 -0.64 14.80 -8.30
C GLY A 476 -1.01 13.62 -9.19
N LEU A 477 -2.14 12.99 -8.90
CA LEU A 477 -2.63 11.82 -9.63
C LEU A 477 -4.11 11.98 -10.00
N ILE A 478 -4.42 12.02 -11.30
CA ILE A 478 -5.78 11.83 -11.80
C ILE A 478 -6.08 10.34 -11.70
N TYR A 479 -7.15 10.01 -11.00
CA TYR A 479 -7.56 8.61 -10.82
C TYR A 479 -9.03 8.38 -11.15
N GLY A 480 -9.73 9.40 -11.63
CA GLY A 480 -11.11 9.28 -12.07
C GLY A 480 -11.62 10.55 -12.73
N TYR A 481 -12.88 10.52 -13.15
CA TYR A 481 -13.58 11.63 -13.77
C TYR A 481 -15.08 11.61 -13.49
N GLU A 482 -15.69 12.77 -13.70
CA GLU A 482 -17.13 13.03 -13.78
C GLU A 482 -17.39 13.76 -15.12
N ASP A 483 -18.65 13.87 -15.54
CA ASP A 483 -19.07 14.65 -16.73
C ASP A 483 -18.30 14.30 -18.02
N GLU A 484 -18.09 13.00 -18.26
CA GLU A 484 -17.36 12.47 -19.42
C GLU A 484 -15.91 13.00 -19.53
N GLY A 485 -15.27 13.29 -18.40
CA GLY A 485 -13.87 13.77 -18.37
C GLY A 485 -13.72 15.29 -18.35
N ARG A 486 -14.82 16.05 -18.28
CA ARG A 486 -14.74 17.52 -18.10
C ARG A 486 -14.32 17.90 -16.69
N THR A 487 -14.69 17.09 -15.71
CA THR A 487 -14.30 17.22 -14.31
C THR A 487 -13.44 16.02 -13.92
N LEU A 488 -12.23 16.27 -13.44
CA LEU A 488 -11.28 15.24 -13.05
C LEU A 488 -11.26 15.06 -11.54
N LEU A 489 -11.13 13.81 -11.10
CA LEU A 489 -10.92 13.45 -9.70
C LEU A 489 -9.42 13.34 -9.47
N VAL A 490 -8.88 14.30 -8.72
CA VAL A 490 -7.46 14.43 -8.49
C VAL A 490 -7.14 14.09 -7.04
N ASN A 491 -6.06 13.32 -6.88
CA ASN A 491 -5.40 13.12 -5.62
C ASN A 491 -4.18 14.03 -5.60
N ASP A 492 -4.26 15.11 -4.83
CA ASP A 492 -3.20 16.10 -4.70
C ASP A 492 -2.77 16.26 -3.24
N TYR A 493 -1.58 16.85 -3.03
CA TYR A 493 -0.95 16.94 -1.71
C TYR A 493 -1.49 18.06 -0.81
N LEU A 494 -2.23 19.03 -1.36
CA LEU A 494 -2.56 20.29 -0.67
C LEU A 494 -4.07 20.50 -0.46
N SER A 495 -4.92 19.75 -1.14
CA SER A 495 -6.37 19.83 -1.01
C SER A 495 -6.82 19.19 0.29
N ASP A 496 -7.65 19.91 1.04
CA ASP A 496 -8.36 19.38 2.21
C ASP A 496 -9.49 18.42 1.81
N GLU A 497 -10.06 18.59 0.60
CA GLU A 497 -11.04 17.70 -0.02
C GLU A 497 -10.33 16.51 -0.69
N PHE A 498 -10.88 15.30 -0.54
CA PHE A 498 -10.37 14.11 -1.20
C PHE A 498 -11.52 13.22 -1.73
N PRO A 499 -11.57 12.95 -3.05
CA PRO A 499 -10.79 13.59 -4.12
C PRO A 499 -11.04 15.10 -4.21
N SER A 500 -10.05 15.84 -4.70
CA SER A 500 -10.31 17.18 -5.24
C SER A 500 -10.97 17.04 -6.63
N ARG A 501 -11.93 17.93 -6.90
CA ARG A 501 -12.63 18.00 -8.20
C ARG A 501 -12.06 19.16 -9.00
N VAL A 502 -11.39 18.84 -10.10
CA VAL A 502 -10.68 19.85 -10.91
C VAL A 502 -11.20 19.84 -12.34
N PRO A 503 -11.76 20.94 -12.85
CA PRO A 503 -12.09 21.06 -14.27
C PRO A 503 -10.84 20.86 -15.13
N LEU A 504 -10.95 20.08 -16.23
CA LEU A 504 -9.83 19.77 -17.12
C LEU A 504 -9.06 21.02 -17.57
N LEU A 505 -9.78 22.09 -17.91
CA LEU A 505 -9.19 23.36 -18.38
C LEU A 505 -8.40 24.13 -17.32
N LYS A 506 -8.50 23.72 -16.05
CA LYS A 506 -7.70 24.29 -14.94
C LYS A 506 -6.47 23.45 -14.61
N MET A 507 -6.29 22.29 -15.23
CA MET A 507 -5.09 21.47 -15.03
C MET A 507 -3.86 22.14 -15.63
N GLY A 508 -2.69 21.83 -15.07
CA GLY A 508 -1.40 22.24 -15.62
C GLY A 508 -0.97 21.40 -16.84
N PRO A 509 0.16 21.76 -17.46
CA PRO A 509 0.55 21.20 -18.75
C PRO A 509 1.14 19.79 -18.66
N MET A 510 1.66 19.38 -17.51
CA MET A 510 2.29 18.08 -17.32
C MET A 510 1.25 16.97 -17.20
N ARG A 511 1.42 15.92 -18.00
CA ARG A 511 0.79 14.60 -17.80
C ARG A 511 1.82 13.50 -18.00
N GLN A 512 1.73 12.43 -17.22
CA GLN A 512 2.58 11.26 -17.38
C GLN A 512 1.82 9.96 -17.08
N THR A 513 2.04 8.94 -17.91
CA THR A 513 1.41 7.62 -17.76
C THR A 513 2.43 6.50 -17.86
N LEU A 514 2.20 5.43 -17.10
CA LEU A 514 2.91 4.15 -17.29
C LEU A 514 2.31 3.47 -18.51
N LYS A 515 3.15 3.11 -19.49
CA LYS A 515 2.73 2.44 -20.73
C LYS A 515 3.15 0.98 -20.71
N THR A 516 4.13 0.63 -21.53
CA THR A 516 4.62 -0.73 -21.66
C THR A 516 5.67 -1.00 -20.58
N TRP A 517 5.63 -2.17 -19.97
CA TRP A 517 6.73 -2.65 -19.16
C TRP A 517 7.59 -3.61 -19.96
N THR A 518 8.90 -3.46 -19.87
CA THR A 518 9.88 -4.42 -20.38
C THR A 518 10.77 -4.88 -19.25
N GLN A 519 11.36 -6.07 -19.38
CA GLN A 519 12.25 -6.62 -18.36
C GLN A 519 13.40 -5.64 -18.06
N PRO A 520 13.47 -5.05 -16.85
CA PRO A 520 14.55 -4.16 -16.46
C PRO A 520 15.85 -4.92 -16.24
N MET A 521 16.95 -4.16 -16.21
CA MET A 521 18.27 -4.66 -15.86
C MET A 521 18.29 -5.37 -14.49
N PRO A 522 19.16 -6.38 -14.27
CA PRO A 522 19.23 -7.12 -13.00
C PRO A 522 19.39 -6.22 -11.78
N MET A 523 18.83 -6.62 -10.63
CA MET A 523 18.74 -5.76 -9.45
C MET A 523 20.09 -5.28 -8.91
N GLU A 524 21.08 -6.17 -8.83
CA GLU A 524 22.44 -5.79 -8.39
C GLU A 524 23.06 -4.76 -9.34
N GLU A 525 22.83 -4.90 -10.65
CA GLU A 525 23.33 -3.94 -11.63
C GLU A 525 22.63 -2.58 -11.53
N ALA A 526 21.30 -2.59 -11.39
CA ALA A 526 20.52 -1.37 -11.16
C ALA A 526 20.98 -0.65 -9.88
N LEU A 527 21.28 -1.39 -8.81
CA LEU A 527 21.82 -0.85 -7.56
C LEU A 527 23.19 -0.21 -7.79
N VAL A 528 24.14 -0.91 -8.42
CA VAL A 528 25.48 -0.39 -8.68
C VAL A 528 25.44 0.86 -9.57
N GLU A 529 24.57 0.89 -10.58
CA GLU A 529 24.41 2.09 -11.40
C GLU A 529 23.77 3.25 -10.65
N THR A 530 22.78 2.98 -9.81
CA THR A 530 22.16 3.98 -8.93
C THR A 530 23.22 4.60 -8.01
N LEU A 531 24.05 3.77 -7.40
CA LEU A 531 25.16 4.18 -6.55
C LEU A 531 26.22 4.98 -7.32
N ALA A 532 26.54 4.58 -8.55
CA ALA A 532 27.44 5.35 -9.41
C ALA A 532 26.85 6.74 -9.74
N GLN A 533 25.53 6.83 -9.96
CA GLN A 533 24.86 8.10 -10.18
C GLN A 533 24.83 8.97 -8.92
N ALA A 534 24.70 8.36 -7.72
CA ALA A 534 24.83 9.07 -6.45
C ALA A 534 26.21 9.73 -6.31
N VAL A 535 27.30 8.99 -6.56
CA VAL A 535 28.68 9.53 -6.54
C VAL A 535 28.81 10.67 -7.56
N LYS A 536 28.36 10.47 -8.79
CA LYS A 536 28.38 11.52 -9.83
C LYS A 536 27.62 12.78 -9.39
N ASN A 537 26.44 12.62 -8.79
CA ASN A 537 25.62 13.73 -8.34
C ASN A 537 26.23 14.45 -7.14
N TRP A 538 26.95 13.74 -6.27
CA TRP A 538 27.65 14.33 -5.14
C TRP A 538 28.86 15.17 -5.57
N ARG A 539 29.61 14.66 -6.56
CA ARG A 539 30.85 15.27 -7.05
C ARG A 539 30.63 16.36 -8.09
N ARG A 540 29.48 16.39 -8.78
CA ARG A 540 29.21 17.43 -9.79
C ARG A 540 28.93 18.78 -9.11
N GLU A 541 29.57 19.85 -9.59
CA GLU A 541 29.41 21.19 -9.02
C GLU A 541 28.07 21.81 -9.46
N THR A 542 27.91 22.07 -10.76
CA THR A 542 26.68 22.64 -11.34
C THR A 542 26.15 21.80 -12.49
N HIS A 543 24.83 21.72 -12.64
CA HIS A 543 24.18 21.07 -13.78
C HIS A 543 22.79 21.66 -14.03
N HIS A 544 22.29 21.56 -15.26
CA HIS A 544 20.97 22.11 -15.63
C HIS A 544 19.81 21.09 -15.45
N GLY A 545 20.10 19.92 -14.88
CA GLY A 545 19.12 18.85 -14.63
C GLY A 545 18.44 18.31 -15.89
N GLY A 546 19.06 18.48 -17.07
CA GLY A 546 18.45 18.12 -18.35
C GLY A 546 17.54 19.19 -18.97
N LEU A 547 17.29 20.33 -18.30
CA LEU A 547 16.46 21.42 -18.82
C LEU A 547 17.31 22.64 -19.22
N PRO A 548 17.41 22.97 -20.52
CA PRO A 548 18.11 24.17 -20.97
C PRO A 548 17.58 25.45 -20.30
N GLY A 549 18.48 26.38 -19.99
CA GLY A 549 18.13 27.66 -19.33
C GLY A 549 18.02 27.59 -17.81
N ARG A 550 18.14 26.40 -17.20
CA ARG A 550 18.27 26.23 -15.74
C ARG A 550 19.71 25.94 -15.37
N GLU A 551 20.04 26.16 -14.10
CA GLU A 551 21.31 25.81 -13.50
C GLU A 551 21.13 25.62 -11.99
N TYR A 552 21.70 24.57 -11.44
CA TYR A 552 21.63 24.25 -10.03
C TYR A 552 23.01 23.82 -9.54
N TRP A 553 23.30 24.14 -8.28
CA TRP A 553 24.35 23.46 -7.53
C TRP A 553 23.92 22.03 -7.22
N TYR A 554 24.89 21.13 -7.10
CA TYR A 554 24.67 19.74 -6.77
C TYR A 554 25.60 19.22 -5.69
N GLY A 555 25.12 18.19 -4.97
CA GLY A 555 25.94 17.42 -4.06
C GLY A 555 26.61 18.28 -2.98
N LYS A 556 27.92 18.10 -2.84
CA LYS A 556 28.71 18.88 -1.88
C LYS A 556 28.65 20.38 -2.17
N ALA A 557 28.77 20.78 -3.44
CA ALA A 557 28.71 22.19 -3.82
C ALA A 557 27.36 22.83 -3.49
N ALA A 558 26.25 22.07 -3.58
CA ALA A 558 24.94 22.53 -3.16
C ALA A 558 24.84 22.76 -1.64
N LEU A 559 25.34 21.82 -0.82
CA LEU A 559 25.35 22.01 0.63
C LEU A 559 26.24 23.17 1.04
N ASP A 560 27.43 23.29 0.45
CA ASP A 560 28.34 24.39 0.71
C ASP A 560 27.72 25.74 0.31
N ALA A 561 27.02 25.80 -0.83
CA ALA A 561 26.32 27.00 -1.27
C ALA A 561 25.19 27.40 -0.31
N TRP A 562 24.36 26.44 0.14
CA TRP A 562 23.28 26.69 1.08
C TRP A 562 23.79 27.12 2.46
N ILE A 563 24.81 26.44 2.99
CA ILE A 563 25.49 26.83 4.23
C ILE A 563 26.08 28.24 4.07
N GLY A 564 26.68 28.54 2.92
CA GLY A 564 27.22 29.86 2.61
C GLY A 564 26.17 30.97 2.66
N ASP A 565 24.98 30.72 2.10
CA ASP A 565 23.87 31.68 2.13
C ASP A 565 23.31 31.87 3.56
N LEU A 566 23.29 30.81 4.38
CA LEU A 566 22.91 30.91 5.80
C LEU A 566 23.93 31.68 6.65
N VAL A 567 25.24 31.48 6.38
CA VAL A 567 26.33 32.21 7.05
C VAL A 567 26.33 33.68 6.63
N GLY A 568 26.19 33.94 5.33
CA GLY A 568 26.19 35.27 4.74
C GLY A 568 24.86 36.01 4.83
N TYR A 569 23.89 35.48 5.59
CA TYR A 569 22.50 35.93 5.58
C TYR A 569 22.31 37.44 5.71
N GLU A 570 23.03 38.09 6.64
CA GLU A 570 22.92 39.54 6.90
C GLU A 570 23.51 40.40 5.77
N ALA A 571 24.35 39.81 4.91
CA ALA A 571 24.97 40.48 3.77
C ALA A 571 24.27 40.16 2.44
N LEU A 572 23.24 39.31 2.45
CA LEU A 572 22.48 38.98 1.25
C LEU A 572 21.60 40.18 0.82
N PRO A 573 21.44 40.40 -0.50
CA PRO A 573 20.41 41.32 -0.99
C PRO A 573 19.02 40.93 -0.49
N GLU A 574 18.14 41.90 -0.27
CA GLU A 574 16.78 41.66 0.25
C GLU A 574 16.00 40.62 -0.56
N LYS A 575 16.10 40.67 -1.89
CA LYS A 575 15.46 39.68 -2.79
C LYS A 575 15.93 38.25 -2.51
N ASP A 576 17.21 38.09 -2.16
CA ASP A 576 17.85 36.79 -1.93
C ASP A 576 17.52 36.28 -0.53
N VAL A 577 17.39 37.18 0.46
CA VAL A 577 16.85 36.85 1.78
C VAL A 577 15.41 36.33 1.68
N ALA A 578 14.55 37.00 0.91
CA ALA A 578 13.18 36.57 0.67
C ALA A 578 13.15 35.21 -0.05
N GLY A 579 13.98 35.05 -1.08
CA GLY A 579 14.12 33.79 -1.81
C GLY A 579 14.57 32.63 -0.91
N LEU A 580 15.59 32.83 -0.08
CA LEU A 580 16.08 31.85 0.88
C LEU A 580 15.00 31.45 1.88
N ARG A 581 14.29 32.42 2.48
CA ARG A 581 13.17 32.15 3.39
C ARG A 581 12.07 31.32 2.72
N GLY A 582 11.79 31.57 1.44
CA GLY A 582 10.77 30.86 0.67
C GLY A 582 11.11 29.41 0.35
N VAL A 583 12.39 29.01 0.36
CA VAL A 583 12.81 27.66 -0.05
C VAL A 583 13.45 26.83 1.07
N ASP A 584 13.99 27.44 2.12
CA ASP A 584 14.79 26.77 3.16
C ASP A 584 14.05 25.61 3.82
N GLY A 585 12.83 25.85 4.33
CA GLY A 585 12.04 24.82 5.01
C GLY A 585 11.72 23.63 4.09
N TRP A 586 11.31 23.92 2.86
CA TRP A 586 11.01 22.90 1.85
C TRP A 586 12.24 22.05 1.47
N ILE A 587 13.39 22.69 1.25
CA ILE A 587 14.63 22.01 0.89
C ILE A 587 15.13 21.15 2.05
N TYR A 588 15.04 21.64 3.29
CA TYR A 588 15.42 20.88 4.48
C TYR A 588 14.53 19.64 4.66
N HIS A 589 13.22 19.81 4.55
CA HIS A 589 12.25 18.72 4.63
C HIS A 589 12.50 17.65 3.56
N SER A 590 12.70 18.08 2.32
CA SER A 590 12.96 17.20 1.18
C SER A 590 14.25 16.41 1.33
N LEU A 591 15.30 17.03 1.89
CA LEU A 591 16.56 16.33 2.18
C LEU A 591 16.32 15.21 3.20
N TRP A 592 15.61 15.49 4.29
CA TRP A 592 15.31 14.48 5.30
C TRP A 592 14.47 13.31 4.77
N ASP A 593 13.43 13.58 3.96
CA ASP A 593 12.65 12.53 3.29
C ASP A 593 13.52 11.69 2.34
N ALA A 594 14.38 12.34 1.54
CA ALA A 594 15.30 11.64 0.64
C ALA A 594 16.26 10.70 1.39
N ARG A 595 16.80 11.12 2.54
CA ARG A 595 17.71 10.27 3.35
C ARG A 595 16.99 9.11 4.04
N GLN A 596 15.74 9.31 4.46
CA GLN A 596 14.91 8.18 4.91
C GLN A 596 14.71 7.16 3.79
N ALA A 597 14.36 7.64 2.59
CA ALA A 597 14.21 6.77 1.43
C ALA A 597 15.52 6.06 1.07
N ALA A 598 16.68 6.72 1.18
CA ALA A 598 18.00 6.14 0.94
C ALA A 598 18.29 4.98 1.88
N ALA A 599 18.10 5.17 3.19
CA ALA A 599 18.33 4.13 4.18
C ALA A 599 17.43 2.89 3.96
N VAL A 600 16.15 3.10 3.65
CA VAL A 600 15.21 2.00 3.35
C VAL A 600 15.60 1.31 2.05
N PHE A 601 15.83 2.06 0.98
CA PHE A 601 16.22 1.52 -0.32
C PHE A 601 17.48 0.66 -0.23
N LEU A 602 18.56 1.18 0.38
CA LEU A 602 19.81 0.43 0.52
C LEU A 602 19.64 -0.82 1.37
N LYS A 603 18.88 -0.74 2.47
CA LYS A 603 18.60 -1.91 3.31
C LYS A 603 17.93 -3.01 2.50
N GLU A 604 16.89 -2.70 1.74
CA GLU A 604 16.17 -3.69 0.95
C GLU A 604 17.01 -4.20 -0.23
N TRP A 605 17.58 -3.30 -1.03
CA TRP A 605 18.31 -3.66 -2.24
C TRP A 605 19.65 -4.34 -1.99
N SER A 606 20.26 -4.15 -0.81
CA SER A 606 21.46 -4.90 -0.42
C SER A 606 21.22 -6.41 -0.36
N LEU A 607 19.97 -6.85 -0.15
CA LEU A 607 19.60 -8.27 -0.13
C LEU A 607 19.71 -8.92 -1.52
N ALA A 608 19.54 -8.12 -2.58
CA ALA A 608 19.73 -8.57 -3.96
C ALA A 608 21.19 -8.45 -4.43
N ALA A 609 22.11 -8.01 -3.56
CA ALA A 609 23.51 -7.78 -3.87
C ALA A 609 24.42 -8.36 -2.78
N PRO A 610 24.38 -9.69 -2.53
CA PRO A 610 25.07 -10.32 -1.39
C PRO A 610 26.58 -10.07 -1.38
N THR A 611 27.19 -9.89 -2.56
CA THR A 611 28.63 -9.58 -2.70
C THR A 611 29.01 -8.21 -2.14
N THR A 612 28.05 -7.31 -2.01
CA THR A 612 28.23 -5.92 -1.58
C THR A 612 27.53 -5.60 -0.25
N GLN A 613 26.74 -6.53 0.28
CA GLN A 613 25.88 -6.32 1.44
C GLN A 613 26.64 -5.83 2.69
N GLU A 614 27.78 -6.43 3.00
CA GLU A 614 28.61 -6.00 4.15
C GLU A 614 29.16 -4.58 3.98
N ALA A 615 29.52 -4.19 2.77
CA ALA A 615 30.00 -2.84 2.51
C ALA A 615 28.84 -1.82 2.55
N LEU A 616 27.64 -2.23 2.12
CA LEU A 616 26.43 -1.40 2.19
C LEU A 616 25.90 -1.22 3.61
N SER A 617 26.11 -2.16 4.54
CA SER A 617 25.64 -2.00 5.92
C SER A 617 26.17 -0.73 6.59
N LYS A 618 27.46 -0.42 6.39
CA LYS A 618 28.09 0.81 6.89
C LYS A 618 27.46 2.06 6.27
N VAL A 619 27.13 2.02 4.98
CA VAL A 619 26.48 3.14 4.28
C VAL A 619 25.05 3.34 4.81
N ILE A 620 24.31 2.26 5.06
CA ILE A 620 22.97 2.28 5.65
C ILE A 620 23.02 2.94 7.04
N GLU A 621 23.96 2.54 7.89
CA GLU A 621 24.15 3.12 9.23
C GLU A 621 24.44 4.63 9.17
N ILE A 622 25.26 5.09 8.21
CA ILE A 622 25.57 6.51 8.04
C ILE A 622 24.31 7.29 7.64
N TYR A 623 23.52 6.81 6.68
CA TYR A 623 22.27 7.48 6.31
C TYR A 623 21.23 7.46 7.43
N GLN A 624 21.19 6.41 8.26
CA GLN A 624 20.35 6.38 9.47
C GLN A 624 20.77 7.47 10.47
N GLN A 625 22.08 7.62 10.72
CA GLN A 625 22.60 8.70 11.58
C GLN A 625 22.25 10.08 11.02
N GLU A 626 22.31 10.26 9.70
CA GLU A 626 21.93 11.53 9.06
C GLU A 626 20.43 11.82 9.22
N VAL A 627 19.57 10.81 9.06
CA VAL A 627 18.12 10.94 9.30
C VAL A 627 17.83 11.39 10.73
N GLU A 628 18.46 10.75 11.72
CA GLU A 628 18.32 11.10 13.14
C GLU A 628 18.84 12.50 13.44
N LEU A 629 19.96 12.89 12.81
CA LEU A 629 20.56 14.21 12.94
C LEU A 629 19.66 15.33 12.38
N LEU A 630 19.01 15.08 11.23
CA LEU A 630 18.18 16.06 10.55
C LEU A 630 16.79 16.23 11.19
N GLN A 631 16.22 15.14 11.75
CA GLN A 631 14.85 15.06 12.26
C GLN A 631 14.43 16.22 13.21
N PRO A 632 15.22 16.66 14.20
CA PRO A 632 14.78 17.66 15.17
C PRO A 632 14.35 18.99 14.55
N LEU A 633 14.98 19.41 13.45
CA LEU A 633 14.63 20.65 12.77
C LEU A 633 13.48 20.50 11.80
N VAL A 634 13.20 19.30 11.28
CA VAL A 634 12.04 19.08 10.39
C VAL A 634 10.74 19.38 11.13
N VAL A 635 10.59 18.79 12.32
CA VAL A 635 9.40 18.96 13.19
C VAL A 635 9.18 20.43 13.57
N ALA A 636 10.26 21.21 13.67
CA ALA A 636 10.18 22.64 13.99
C ALA A 636 9.90 23.54 12.77
N LYS A 637 10.10 23.05 11.53
CA LYS A 637 10.17 23.87 10.32
C LYS A 637 9.04 23.69 9.32
N TYR A 638 8.30 22.58 9.35
CA TYR A 638 7.24 22.36 8.38
C TYR A 638 5.87 22.41 9.06
N ASP A 639 5.20 23.56 8.94
CA ASP A 639 3.80 23.78 9.36
C ASP A 639 2.87 24.15 8.18
N GLY A 640 3.29 23.81 6.96
CA GLY A 640 2.62 24.25 5.74
C GLY A 640 2.80 25.75 5.42
N GLY A 641 3.86 26.38 5.95
CA GLY A 641 4.21 27.78 5.64
C GLY A 641 3.46 28.81 6.48
N LYS A 642 2.95 28.43 7.66
CA LYS A 642 2.15 29.28 8.56
C LYS A 642 2.98 30.05 9.59
N ARG A 643 4.27 29.76 9.75
CA ARG A 643 5.19 30.55 10.60
C ARG A 643 5.79 31.74 9.86
N GLU A 644 5.64 32.94 10.42
CA GLU A 644 6.18 34.19 9.87
C GLU A 644 7.69 34.38 10.09
N SER A 645 8.30 33.70 11.09
CA SER A 645 9.70 33.86 11.45
C SER A 645 10.52 32.59 11.18
N TYR A 646 11.06 32.46 9.98
CA TYR A 646 12.11 31.49 9.69
C TYR A 646 13.48 32.18 9.67
N LEU A 647 14.49 31.49 10.19
CA LEU A 647 15.91 31.86 10.10
C LEU A 647 16.33 33.03 11.00
N SER A 648 15.95 33.02 12.27
CA SER A 648 16.64 33.84 13.28
C SER A 648 18.14 33.48 13.39
N ALA A 649 18.95 34.34 14.00
CA ALA A 649 20.38 34.08 14.13
C ALA A 649 20.70 32.74 14.82
N GLU A 650 19.96 32.39 15.87
CA GLU A 650 20.14 31.10 16.58
C GLU A 650 19.65 29.91 15.76
N GLU A 651 18.51 30.01 15.08
CA GLU A 651 18.03 28.94 14.19
C GLU A 651 19.01 28.69 13.04
N ARG A 652 19.54 29.76 12.42
CA ARG A 652 20.58 29.64 11.38
C ARG A 652 21.83 28.98 11.93
N LYS A 653 22.31 29.40 13.10
CA LYS A 653 23.49 28.80 13.74
C LYS A 653 23.30 27.32 14.03
N GLN A 654 22.14 26.92 14.56
CA GLN A 654 21.79 25.53 14.78
C GLN A 654 21.75 24.74 13.47
N GLN A 655 21.07 25.26 12.45
CA GLN A 655 20.96 24.64 11.15
C GLN A 655 22.31 24.49 10.46
N ILE A 656 23.15 25.52 10.45
CA ILE A 656 24.52 25.45 9.91
C ILE A 656 25.31 24.33 10.59
N GLY A 657 25.22 24.22 11.93
CA GLY A 657 25.87 23.16 12.69
C GLY A 657 25.40 21.76 12.28
N ILE A 658 24.10 21.58 12.04
CA ILE A 658 23.53 20.32 11.57
C ILE A 658 23.95 20.02 10.12
N LEU A 659 23.83 20.99 9.21
CA LEU A 659 24.15 20.81 7.79
C LEU A 659 25.64 20.51 7.56
N ARG A 660 26.55 21.07 8.37
CA ARG A 660 27.98 20.71 8.33
C ARG A 660 28.19 19.25 8.71
N LYS A 661 27.58 18.79 9.80
CA LYS A 661 27.65 17.39 10.23
C LYS A 661 27.00 16.45 9.20
N ALA A 662 25.88 16.84 8.62
CA ALA A 662 25.23 16.09 7.54
C ALA A 662 26.15 16.00 6.31
N SER A 663 26.79 17.10 5.91
CA SER A 663 27.79 17.10 4.83
C SER A 663 28.96 16.14 5.10
N ASP A 664 29.44 16.05 6.35
CA ASP A 664 30.51 15.12 6.72
C ASP A 664 30.05 13.65 6.67
N LEU A 665 28.82 13.38 7.11
CA LEU A 665 28.22 12.05 7.00
C LEU A 665 28.04 11.65 5.53
N GLU A 666 27.50 12.54 4.71
CA GLU A 666 27.28 12.31 3.29
C GLU A 666 28.61 12.06 2.55
N GLU A 667 29.66 12.84 2.82
CA GLU A 667 30.98 12.62 2.23
C GLU A 667 31.54 11.24 2.58
N ARG A 668 31.37 10.80 3.84
CA ARG A 668 31.77 9.45 4.27
C ARG A 668 30.95 8.35 3.59
N ALA A 669 29.64 8.54 3.48
CA ALA A 669 28.76 7.59 2.78
C ALA A 669 29.16 7.49 1.30
N ILE A 670 29.34 8.62 0.63
CA ILE A 670 29.69 8.68 -0.79
C ILE A 670 31.08 8.10 -1.05
N ALA A 671 32.08 8.37 -0.20
CA ALA A 671 33.39 7.75 -0.32
C ALA A 671 33.33 6.22 -0.21
N ALA A 672 32.52 5.69 0.72
CA ALA A 672 32.30 4.25 0.85
C ALA A 672 31.58 3.66 -0.37
N ILE A 673 30.57 4.37 -0.90
CA ILE A 673 29.87 4.00 -2.13
C ILE A 673 30.82 4.00 -3.34
N GLU A 674 31.65 5.02 -3.47
CA GLU A 674 32.60 5.18 -4.57
C GLU A 674 33.59 4.02 -4.62
N HIS A 675 34.17 3.66 -3.47
CA HIS A 675 35.03 2.49 -3.35
C HIS A 675 34.32 1.19 -3.75
N LEU A 676 33.06 1.03 -3.34
CA LEU A 676 32.22 -0.13 -3.68
C LEU A 676 31.92 -0.22 -5.18
N VAL A 677 31.56 0.89 -5.82
CA VAL A 677 31.28 0.97 -7.26
C VAL A 677 32.53 0.62 -8.07
N VAL A 678 33.70 1.15 -7.70
CA VAL A 678 34.98 0.86 -8.38
C VAL A 678 35.31 -0.63 -8.27
N ARG A 679 35.28 -1.18 -7.05
CA ARG A 679 35.58 -2.61 -6.81
C ARG A 679 34.65 -3.53 -7.60
N THR A 680 33.35 -3.23 -7.61
CA THR A 680 32.36 -4.07 -8.29
C THR A 680 32.53 -4.04 -9.81
N ARG A 681 32.88 -2.88 -10.39
CA ARG A 681 33.16 -2.76 -11.82
C ARG A 681 34.45 -3.45 -12.24
N GLN A 682 35.48 -3.44 -11.38
CA GLN A 682 36.73 -4.15 -11.62
C GLN A 682 36.54 -5.67 -11.62
N ASN A 683 35.73 -6.21 -10.71
CA ASN A 683 35.45 -7.66 -10.64
C ASN A 683 34.62 -8.20 -11.82
N ARG A 684 33.98 -7.32 -12.61
CA ARG A 684 33.17 -7.70 -13.78
C ARG A 684 33.92 -7.60 -15.11
N ARG A 685 35.11 -6.99 -15.12
CA ARG A 685 36.03 -6.94 -16.27
C ARG A 685 37.00 -8.10 -16.17
#